data_AF-A0AAT9ILQ8-F1
#
_entry.id   AF-A0AAT9ILQ8-F1
#
_cell.length_a   1.000
_cell.length_b   1.000
_cell.length_c   1.000
_cell.angle_alpha   90.00
_cell.angle_beta   90.00
_cell.angle_gamma   90.00
#
_symmetry.space_group_name_H-M   'P 1'
#
loop_
_entity.id
_entity.type
_entity.pdbx_description
1 polymer ?
#
loop_
_entity_poly.entity_id
_entity_poly.type
_entity_poly.pdbx_seq_one_letter_code
_entity_poly.pdbx_strand_id
1 'polypeptide(L)'
;MASQISPASVRSSAEIPLRPAKATRRDAGIRNGRIPIASHRPSVPGGRFAPTAFVGEAVPFTVAAFREGHDSIGVHVRLTSPSGTATLHRLHPLDDGFDTWQVQVAPLEQGTWKFRFETFGDDYATWRHAADVKIAAGVDPILMRETGARLFDRAAAEKTRPSDERTALMAAARALRDDTVDDAAALIVVRDPGIARFFADRPAISLHTVHEDNVLVVERERAGVGAWYEFFPRSEGAVRMPDGSVRSGTFRTAAERLPAVAGMGFDVLYLPPIHPIGEVNRKGPNNTLDAAPGDPGSPWAIGSAAGGHDAVHPDLGTLDDFRFFVAAAQAQGLEVALDLALQAAPDHPWVTEHPEWFTTLPDGSIAFAENPPKKYQDIYPVNFDNDPDGIRAEVLRVVRHWIRQGVTIFRVDNPHTKPLQFWEWLIRTVNAEHPDVVFLAEAFTRPMPMRALAQSGFQQSYSYFTWRNTKEELEEFFASISDETADFMRPNLFVNTPDILTEYLQFGGRSAYRIRAALAATAGGSYGVYAGYELYENVARPGSEENIDNEKYEYKIRDWAAAEAAGDSLAPFLRRLNEIRRAHPALRQLRGLHLQGTDDDAILAYVKHLPGALTPTGESDTIIVVVNVDPHSARETTVHVDSELWGLPRGHDYDVEDLLTGARWTWNEHNYVRLDAFAEPVHILHVKARS
;
A
#
# COMPACT_ATOMS: atom_id res chain seq x y z
N MET A 1 16.43 -14.56 -35.86
CA MET A 1 15.40 -15.06 -34.93
C MET A 1 15.59 -14.33 -33.63
N ALA A 2 14.79 -13.29 -33.38
CA ALA A 2 14.82 -12.56 -32.12
C ALA A 2 14.18 -13.47 -31.06
N SER A 3 15.00 -13.91 -30.10
CA SER A 3 14.56 -14.63 -28.92
C SER A 3 13.51 -13.80 -28.18
N GLN A 4 12.24 -14.21 -28.26
CA GLN A 4 11.20 -13.76 -27.33
C GLN A 4 11.59 -14.28 -25.94
N ILE A 5 12.42 -13.51 -25.23
CA ILE A 5 12.57 -13.66 -23.79
C ILE A 5 11.23 -13.19 -23.23
N SER A 6 10.41 -14.12 -22.74
CA SER A 6 9.20 -13.74 -22.00
C SER A 6 9.59 -12.70 -20.93
N PRO A 7 8.84 -11.59 -20.79
CA PRO A 7 9.12 -10.63 -19.74
C PRO A 7 9.17 -11.36 -18.40
N ALA A 8 10.13 -10.99 -17.55
CA ALA A 8 10.27 -11.61 -16.23
C ALA A 8 8.95 -11.47 -15.46
N SER A 9 8.44 -12.56 -14.89
CA SER A 9 7.19 -12.54 -14.12
C SER A 9 7.39 -11.92 -12.73
N VAL A 10 8.64 -11.83 -12.25
CA VAL A 10 9.01 -11.31 -10.93
C VAL A 10 10.31 -10.49 -11.01
N ARG A 11 10.57 -9.68 -9.98
CA ARG A 11 11.91 -9.19 -9.61
C ARG A 11 12.33 -9.78 -8.27
N SER A 12 13.56 -10.27 -8.17
CA SER A 12 14.14 -10.77 -6.92
C SER A 12 15.67 -10.76 -7.00
N SER A 13 16.33 -10.53 -5.87
CA SER A 13 17.78 -10.72 -5.71
C SER A 13 18.17 -12.17 -5.45
N ALA A 14 17.21 -13.04 -5.14
CA ALA A 14 17.46 -14.39 -4.64
C ALA A 14 16.78 -15.47 -5.50
N GLU A 15 16.45 -15.15 -6.76
CA GLU A 15 15.99 -16.14 -7.72
C GLU A 15 17.11 -17.13 -8.04
N ILE A 16 16.79 -18.43 -7.95
CA ILE A 16 17.70 -19.53 -8.22
C ILE A 16 17.14 -20.43 -9.33
N PRO A 17 17.98 -21.22 -10.01
CA PRO A 17 17.54 -22.14 -11.04
C PRO A 17 16.36 -23.03 -10.61
N LEU A 18 15.30 -23.02 -11.42
CA LEU A 18 14.12 -23.84 -11.17
C LEU A 18 14.49 -25.32 -11.17
N ARG A 19 13.98 -26.05 -10.17
CA ARG A 19 14.14 -27.51 -10.06
C ARG A 19 12.80 -28.20 -9.83
N PRO A 20 12.61 -29.44 -10.31
CA PRO A 20 11.43 -30.24 -10.00
C PRO A 20 11.28 -30.44 -8.49
N ALA A 21 10.09 -30.18 -7.96
CA ALA A 21 9.76 -30.57 -6.60
C ALA A 21 9.46 -32.08 -6.57
N LYS A 22 10.17 -32.85 -5.75
CA LYS A 22 9.84 -34.27 -5.54
C LYS A 22 8.74 -34.35 -4.48
N ALA A 23 7.73 -35.16 -4.73
CA ALA A 23 6.64 -35.35 -3.79
C ALA A 23 7.17 -35.85 -2.45
N THR A 24 6.86 -35.13 -1.37
CA THR A 24 7.14 -35.58 -0.01
C THR A 24 6.27 -36.77 0.33
N ARG A 25 6.84 -37.78 0.99
CA ARG A 25 6.02 -38.78 1.67
C ARG A 25 5.18 -38.06 2.73
N ARG A 26 3.85 -38.12 2.60
CA ARG A 26 2.89 -37.66 3.61
C ARG A 26 2.33 -38.86 4.33
N ASP A 27 2.65 -39.01 5.61
CA ASP A 27 2.05 -40.06 6.43
C ASP A 27 0.64 -39.62 6.88
N ALA A 28 -0.34 -40.51 6.75
CA ALA A 28 -1.73 -40.20 7.02
C ALA A 28 -1.93 -39.73 8.48
N GLY A 29 -2.63 -38.61 8.66
CA GLY A 29 -2.92 -38.04 9.98
C GLY A 29 -1.79 -37.20 10.59
N ILE A 30 -0.60 -37.16 9.97
CA ILE A 30 0.51 -36.31 10.42
C ILE A 30 0.46 -34.97 9.68
N ARG A 31 0.43 -33.87 10.45
CA ARG A 31 0.39 -32.50 9.91
C ARG A 31 1.77 -31.95 9.53
N ASN A 32 2.81 -32.35 10.27
CA ASN A 32 4.16 -31.87 10.03
C ASN A 32 4.85 -32.67 8.92
N GLY A 33 5.58 -31.96 8.05
CA GLY A 33 6.54 -32.56 7.14
C GLY A 33 7.85 -32.96 7.83
N ARG A 34 8.81 -33.52 7.07
CA ARG A 34 10.09 -34.00 7.62
C ARG A 34 10.94 -32.86 8.16
N ILE A 35 10.97 -31.72 7.47
CA ILE A 35 11.54 -30.48 7.98
C ILE A 35 10.38 -29.50 8.14
N PRO A 36 9.86 -29.30 9.36
CA PRO A 36 8.66 -28.53 9.60
C PRO A 36 8.83 -27.05 9.27
N ILE A 37 7.69 -26.41 9.04
CA ILE A 37 7.54 -24.96 9.06
C ILE A 37 6.50 -24.59 10.12
N ALA A 38 6.59 -23.36 10.61
CA ALA A 38 5.57 -22.66 11.36
C ALA A 38 5.25 -21.33 10.67
N SER A 39 4.14 -20.70 11.07
CA SER A 39 3.62 -19.39 10.67
C SER A 39 4.32 -18.71 9.48
N HIS A 40 3.62 -18.58 8.35
CA HIS A 40 4.16 -17.90 7.17
C HIS A 40 3.51 -16.55 6.89
N ARG A 41 4.23 -15.71 6.16
CA ARG A 41 3.76 -14.48 5.52
C ARG A 41 4.15 -14.46 4.03
N PRO A 42 3.39 -13.77 3.17
CA PRO A 42 2.19 -13.01 3.50
C PRO A 42 1.02 -13.92 3.92
N SER A 43 0.19 -13.45 4.86
CA SER A 43 -1.01 -14.18 5.31
C SER A 43 -2.09 -13.28 5.89
N VAL A 44 -3.33 -13.77 5.89
CA VAL A 44 -4.45 -13.13 6.58
C VAL A 44 -4.74 -13.87 7.88
N PRO A 45 -4.93 -13.17 9.02
CA PRO A 45 -5.30 -13.81 10.28
C PRO A 45 -6.49 -14.78 10.12
N GLY A 46 -6.30 -16.01 10.60
CA GLY A 46 -7.32 -17.07 10.51
C GLY A 46 -7.40 -17.81 9.17
N GLY A 47 -6.62 -17.41 8.15
CA GLY A 47 -6.49 -18.15 6.88
C GLY A 47 -7.76 -18.22 6.02
N ARG A 48 -8.78 -17.41 6.33
CA ARG A 48 -10.07 -17.40 5.61
C ARG A 48 -9.98 -16.71 4.24
N PHE A 49 -9.13 -15.69 4.14
CA PHE A 49 -8.97 -14.87 2.94
C PHE A 49 -7.53 -14.95 2.43
N ALA A 50 -7.34 -14.69 1.15
CA ALA A 50 -6.00 -14.62 0.57
C ALA A 50 -5.36 -13.26 0.90
N PRO A 51 -4.05 -13.21 1.20
CA PRO A 51 -3.32 -11.95 1.25
C PRO A 51 -3.32 -11.26 -0.13
N THR A 52 -3.13 -9.95 -0.10
CA THR A 52 -3.10 -9.10 -1.29
C THR A 52 -1.75 -8.41 -1.46
N ALA A 53 -1.43 -8.09 -2.71
CA ALA A 53 -0.31 -7.25 -3.11
C ALA A 53 -0.69 -6.46 -4.37
N PHE A 54 0.21 -5.61 -4.86
CA PHE A 54 0.07 -4.98 -6.18
C PHE A 54 1.28 -5.23 -7.09
N VAL A 55 1.08 -5.07 -8.40
CA VAL A 55 2.14 -5.22 -9.41
C VAL A 55 3.33 -4.32 -9.06
N GLY A 56 4.48 -4.93 -8.85
CA GLY A 56 5.73 -4.26 -8.51
C GLY A 56 5.98 -4.06 -7.02
N GLU A 57 5.07 -4.44 -6.13
CA GLU A 57 5.25 -4.37 -4.67
C GLU A 57 6.35 -5.32 -4.18
N ALA A 58 7.25 -4.87 -3.32
CA ALA A 58 8.24 -5.74 -2.68
C ALA A 58 7.60 -6.57 -1.55
N VAL A 59 7.13 -7.77 -1.87
CA VAL A 59 6.44 -8.65 -0.90
C VAL A 59 7.46 -9.49 -0.12
N PRO A 60 7.51 -9.38 1.22
CA PRO A 60 8.32 -10.25 2.07
C PRO A 60 7.64 -11.61 2.24
N PHE A 61 8.25 -12.65 1.70
CA PHE A 61 7.90 -14.04 1.97
C PHE A 61 8.70 -14.49 3.18
N THR A 62 8.02 -14.68 4.31
CA THR A 62 8.63 -15.05 5.59
C THR A 62 8.06 -16.38 6.08
N VAL A 63 8.88 -17.24 6.66
CA VAL A 63 8.44 -18.48 7.31
C VAL A 63 9.39 -18.88 8.43
N ALA A 64 8.87 -19.41 9.54
CA ALA A 64 9.71 -20.07 10.53
C ALA A 64 9.96 -21.53 10.09
N ALA A 65 11.22 -21.97 10.04
CA ALA A 65 11.58 -23.31 9.58
C ALA A 65 12.74 -23.86 10.39
N PHE A 66 12.60 -25.10 10.86
CA PHE A 66 13.58 -25.72 11.76
C PHE A 66 13.62 -27.24 11.57
N ARG A 67 14.59 -27.90 12.20
CA ARG A 67 14.69 -29.37 12.24
C ARG A 67 15.17 -29.85 13.60
N GLU A 68 15.08 -31.15 13.83
CA GLU A 68 15.78 -31.80 14.94
C GLU A 68 17.30 -31.83 14.71
N GLY A 69 18.06 -31.88 15.80
CA GLY A 69 19.52 -31.93 15.75
C GLY A 69 20.13 -30.54 15.52
N HIS A 70 21.31 -30.52 14.89
CA HIS A 70 22.17 -29.33 14.80
C HIS A 70 22.64 -29.07 13.36
N ASP A 71 22.19 -29.89 12.41
CA ASP A 71 22.54 -29.76 11.00
C ASP A 71 21.81 -28.58 10.37
N SER A 72 22.42 -27.96 9.37
CA SER A 72 21.82 -26.84 8.65
C SER A 72 20.63 -27.27 7.79
N ILE A 73 19.69 -26.34 7.59
CA ILE A 73 18.61 -26.46 6.62
C ILE A 73 18.72 -25.37 5.56
N GLY A 74 18.02 -25.57 4.45
CA GLY A 74 17.71 -24.51 3.50
C GLY A 74 16.21 -24.37 3.31
N VAL A 75 15.80 -23.13 3.01
CA VAL A 75 14.40 -22.75 2.82
C VAL A 75 14.27 -22.00 1.52
N HIS A 76 13.35 -22.44 0.65
CA HIS A 76 13.01 -21.76 -0.58
C HIS A 76 11.51 -21.43 -0.61
N VAL A 77 11.13 -20.42 -1.39
CA VAL A 77 9.75 -20.18 -1.81
C VAL A 77 9.64 -20.37 -3.32
N ARG A 78 8.66 -21.15 -3.75
CA ARG A 78 8.30 -21.29 -5.15
C ARG A 78 7.10 -20.41 -5.43
N LEU A 79 7.17 -19.57 -6.45
CA LEU A 79 6.06 -18.78 -6.95
C LEU A 79 5.62 -19.33 -8.31
N THR A 80 4.32 -19.23 -8.60
CA THR A 80 3.74 -19.50 -9.92
C THR A 80 2.84 -18.34 -10.30
N SER A 81 3.18 -17.68 -11.41
CA SER A 81 2.43 -16.55 -11.93
C SER A 81 1.05 -16.97 -12.47
N PRO A 82 0.12 -16.02 -12.68
CA PRO A 82 -1.17 -16.29 -13.31
C PRO A 82 -1.01 -16.92 -14.71
N SER A 83 0.00 -16.50 -15.48
CA SER A 83 0.39 -17.11 -16.77
C SER A 83 1.03 -18.51 -16.66
N GLY A 84 1.29 -19.01 -15.44
CA GLY A 84 1.84 -20.35 -15.19
C GLY A 84 3.37 -20.42 -15.13
N THR A 85 4.06 -19.28 -15.15
CA THR A 85 5.53 -19.23 -15.02
C THR A 85 5.93 -19.51 -13.59
N ALA A 86 6.75 -20.54 -13.37
CA ALA A 86 7.24 -20.91 -12.05
C ALA A 86 8.66 -20.37 -11.80
N THR A 87 8.87 -19.74 -10.65
CA THR A 87 10.18 -19.27 -10.18
C THR A 87 10.47 -19.83 -8.80
N LEU A 88 11.75 -19.88 -8.42
CA LEU A 88 12.21 -20.43 -7.13
C LEU A 88 13.17 -19.44 -6.50
N HIS A 89 12.97 -19.12 -5.23
CA HIS A 89 13.72 -18.10 -4.54
C HIS A 89 14.26 -18.64 -3.23
N ARG A 90 15.51 -18.31 -2.93
CA ARG A 90 16.14 -18.67 -1.67
C ARG A 90 15.76 -17.68 -0.58
N LEU A 91 15.43 -18.19 0.61
CA LEU A 91 15.27 -17.37 1.80
C LEU A 91 16.57 -17.33 2.60
N HIS A 92 16.75 -16.23 3.32
CA HIS A 92 17.86 -16.00 4.23
C HIS A 92 17.35 -16.05 5.68
N PRO A 93 18.12 -16.61 6.62
CA PRO A 93 17.74 -16.56 8.03
C PRO A 93 17.78 -15.11 8.52
N LEU A 94 16.87 -14.74 9.41
CA LEU A 94 16.84 -13.42 10.05
C LEU A 94 17.69 -13.37 11.33
N ASP A 95 18.16 -14.52 11.82
CA ASP A 95 18.96 -14.65 13.04
C ASP A 95 18.32 -14.00 14.28
N ASP A 96 16.99 -14.02 14.33
CA ASP A 96 16.14 -13.42 15.38
C ASP A 96 15.89 -14.35 16.59
N GLY A 97 16.44 -15.56 16.55
CA GLY A 97 16.23 -16.60 17.57
C GLY A 97 14.90 -17.36 17.43
N PHE A 98 14.11 -17.10 16.38
CA PHE A 98 12.83 -17.77 16.11
C PHE A 98 12.87 -18.69 14.90
N ASP A 99 14.07 -18.96 14.36
CA ASP A 99 14.28 -19.73 13.13
C ASP A 99 13.49 -19.14 11.95
N THR A 100 13.38 -17.81 11.90
CA THR A 100 12.66 -17.10 10.84
C THR A 100 13.55 -16.94 9.61
N TRP A 101 12.97 -17.17 8.44
CA TRP A 101 13.61 -17.01 7.14
C TRP A 101 12.80 -16.04 6.28
N GLN A 102 13.47 -15.22 5.46
CA GLN A 102 12.81 -14.25 4.60
C GLN A 102 13.46 -14.12 3.21
N VAL A 103 12.64 -13.78 2.21
CA VAL A 103 13.06 -13.20 0.93
C VAL A 103 12.05 -12.17 0.47
N GLN A 104 12.50 -11.11 -0.20
CA GLN A 104 11.61 -10.18 -0.89
C GLN A 104 11.52 -10.51 -2.39
N VAL A 105 10.30 -10.55 -2.91
CA VAL A 105 10.01 -10.78 -4.33
C VAL A 105 8.93 -9.81 -4.77
N ALA A 106 9.13 -9.14 -5.91
CA ALA A 106 8.13 -8.27 -6.49
C ALA A 106 7.42 -8.95 -7.67
N PRO A 107 6.12 -9.31 -7.55
CA PRO A 107 5.35 -9.87 -8.65
C PRO A 107 5.07 -8.80 -9.72
N LEU A 108 5.21 -9.15 -10.99
CA LEU A 108 5.06 -8.22 -12.13
C LEU A 108 3.80 -8.48 -12.97
N GLU A 109 2.97 -9.43 -12.57
CA GLU A 109 1.74 -9.80 -13.28
C GLU A 109 0.54 -9.69 -12.33
N GLN A 110 -0.51 -8.99 -12.77
CA GLN A 110 -1.77 -8.91 -12.05
C GLN A 110 -2.52 -10.24 -12.15
N GLY A 111 -3.14 -10.67 -11.06
CA GLY A 111 -3.95 -11.88 -10.98
C GLY A 111 -3.64 -12.72 -9.75
N THR A 112 -4.13 -13.95 -9.76
CA THR A 112 -3.94 -14.90 -8.65
C THR A 112 -2.64 -15.66 -8.81
N TRP A 113 -1.70 -15.41 -7.90
CA TRP A 113 -0.44 -16.14 -7.79
C TRP A 113 -0.59 -17.33 -6.84
N LYS A 114 0.18 -18.39 -7.11
CA LYS A 114 0.39 -19.47 -6.13
C LYS A 114 1.79 -19.38 -5.56
N PHE A 115 1.93 -19.64 -4.27
CA PHE A 115 3.24 -19.78 -3.66
C PHE A 115 3.27 -20.95 -2.67
N ARG A 116 4.44 -21.54 -2.46
CA ARG A 116 4.67 -22.52 -1.40
C ARG A 116 6.10 -22.49 -0.91
N PHE A 117 6.30 -22.86 0.35
CA PHE A 117 7.63 -23.06 0.89
C PHE A 117 8.12 -24.49 0.62
N GLU A 118 9.44 -24.62 0.48
CA GLU A 118 10.15 -25.88 0.34
C GLU A 118 11.34 -25.88 1.31
N THR A 119 11.38 -26.84 2.23
CA THR A 119 12.45 -26.98 3.23
C THR A 119 13.26 -28.24 2.97
N PHE A 120 14.56 -28.23 3.27
CA PHE A 120 15.44 -29.38 3.05
C PHE A 120 16.64 -29.34 3.99
N GLY A 121 17.27 -30.50 4.22
CA GLY A 121 18.57 -30.55 4.87
C GLY A 121 19.63 -30.05 3.90
N ASP A 122 20.40 -29.04 4.31
CA ASP A 122 21.49 -28.51 3.49
C ASP A 122 22.77 -29.28 3.79
N ASP A 123 22.96 -30.38 3.04
CA ASP A 123 24.08 -31.30 3.22
C ASP A 123 25.42 -30.59 3.01
N TYR A 124 25.48 -29.60 2.10
CA TYR A 124 26.69 -28.85 1.82
C TYR A 124 27.00 -27.83 2.92
N ALA A 125 26.03 -27.02 3.34
CA ALA A 125 26.25 -26.05 4.42
C ALA A 125 26.68 -26.75 5.71
N THR A 126 26.02 -27.86 6.05
CA THR A 126 26.36 -28.69 7.23
C THR A 126 27.79 -29.23 7.13
N TRP A 127 28.13 -29.87 6.01
CA TRP A 127 29.47 -30.41 5.81
C TRP A 127 30.53 -29.31 5.79
N ARG A 128 30.31 -28.21 5.07
CA ARG A 128 31.29 -27.12 4.92
C ARG A 128 31.64 -26.54 6.28
N HIS A 129 30.65 -26.24 7.12
CA HIS A 129 30.89 -25.73 8.46
C HIS A 129 31.71 -26.72 9.30
N ALA A 130 31.30 -28.00 9.33
CA ALA A 130 32.01 -29.02 10.09
C ALA A 130 33.44 -29.25 9.58
N ALA A 131 33.64 -29.31 8.26
CA ALA A 131 34.92 -29.55 7.62
C ALA A 131 35.88 -28.37 7.86
N ASP A 132 35.37 -27.13 7.78
CA ASP A 132 36.17 -25.93 8.03
C ASP A 132 36.77 -25.92 9.43
N VAL A 133 35.95 -26.19 10.45
CA VAL A 133 36.38 -26.22 11.85
C VAL A 133 37.27 -27.44 12.14
N LYS A 134 36.85 -28.63 11.72
CA LYS A 134 37.53 -29.89 12.08
C LYS A 134 38.86 -30.06 11.37
N ILE A 135 38.96 -29.75 10.08
CA ILE A 135 40.23 -29.85 9.34
C ILE A 135 41.23 -28.82 9.90
N ALA A 136 40.80 -27.58 10.16
CA ALA A 136 41.66 -26.57 10.77
C ALA A 136 42.19 -26.97 12.16
N ALA A 137 41.41 -27.77 12.90
CA ALA A 137 41.80 -28.30 14.21
C ALA A 137 42.55 -29.65 14.14
N GLY A 138 42.78 -30.21 12.95
CA GLY A 138 43.40 -31.54 12.78
C GLY A 138 42.54 -32.69 13.30
N VAL A 139 41.22 -32.50 13.41
CA VAL A 139 40.27 -33.50 13.91
C VAL A 139 39.64 -34.24 12.74
N ASP A 140 39.95 -35.54 12.60
CA ASP A 140 39.46 -36.42 11.54
C ASP A 140 39.49 -35.82 10.11
N PRO A 141 40.60 -35.17 9.67
CA PRO A 141 40.62 -34.45 8.40
C PRO A 141 40.36 -35.36 7.19
N ILE A 142 40.89 -36.59 7.20
CA ILE A 142 40.67 -37.58 6.14
C ILE A 142 39.17 -37.93 6.02
N LEU A 143 38.46 -38.07 7.15
CA LEU A 143 37.03 -38.37 7.15
C LEU A 143 36.21 -37.18 6.62
N MET A 144 36.55 -35.96 7.01
CA MET A 144 35.87 -34.75 6.52
C MET A 144 36.07 -34.57 5.01
N ARG A 145 37.28 -34.82 4.53
CA ARG A 145 37.63 -34.77 3.10
C ARG A 145 36.86 -35.81 2.29
N GLU A 146 36.83 -37.07 2.73
CA GLU A 146 36.08 -38.13 2.03
C GLU A 146 34.57 -37.88 2.05
N THR A 147 34.03 -37.33 3.15
CA THR A 147 32.62 -36.95 3.25
C THR A 147 32.28 -35.87 2.21
N GLY A 148 33.14 -34.86 2.06
CA GLY A 148 33.00 -33.80 1.06
C GLY A 148 33.12 -34.31 -0.37
N ALA A 149 34.09 -35.19 -0.63
CA ALA A 149 34.28 -35.77 -1.95
C ALA A 149 33.05 -36.57 -2.41
N ARG A 150 32.42 -37.35 -1.51
CA ARG A 150 31.15 -38.06 -1.81
C ARG A 150 30.00 -37.10 -2.07
N LEU A 151 29.92 -36.01 -1.32
CA LEU A 151 28.93 -34.96 -1.54
C LEU A 151 29.08 -34.33 -2.94
N PHE A 152 30.31 -34.00 -3.33
CA PHE A 152 30.63 -33.40 -4.63
C PHE A 152 30.38 -34.37 -5.79
N ASP A 153 30.74 -35.65 -5.65
CA ASP A 153 30.42 -36.66 -6.67
C ASP A 153 28.91 -36.80 -6.89
N ARG A 154 28.13 -36.84 -5.80
CA ARG A 154 26.66 -36.92 -5.86
C ARG A 154 26.08 -35.70 -6.57
N ALA A 155 26.57 -34.50 -6.27
CA ALA A 155 26.14 -33.26 -6.92
C ALA A 155 26.56 -33.20 -8.40
N ALA A 156 27.76 -33.69 -8.73
CA ALA A 156 28.26 -33.75 -10.11
C ALA A 156 27.50 -34.78 -10.98
N ALA A 157 26.92 -35.82 -10.37
CA ALA A 157 26.08 -36.80 -11.06
C ALA A 157 24.70 -36.25 -11.47
N GLU A 158 24.30 -35.07 -10.97
CA GLU A 158 23.04 -34.43 -11.35
C GLU A 158 23.08 -33.96 -12.80
N LYS A 159 22.32 -34.62 -13.68
CA LYS A 159 22.29 -34.31 -15.12
C LYS A 159 21.85 -32.88 -15.44
N THR A 160 21.06 -32.27 -14.56
CA THR A 160 20.56 -30.89 -14.69
C THR A 160 21.58 -29.83 -14.28
N ARG A 161 22.71 -30.23 -13.70
CA ARG A 161 23.80 -29.30 -13.34
C ARG A 161 24.65 -28.95 -14.58
N PRO A 162 25.05 -27.67 -14.75
CA PRO A 162 25.93 -27.23 -15.83
C PRO A 162 27.22 -28.05 -15.94
N SER A 163 27.73 -28.25 -17.16
CA SER A 163 28.86 -29.15 -17.40
C SER A 163 30.15 -28.69 -16.72
N ASP A 164 30.40 -27.39 -16.71
CA ASP A 164 31.52 -26.74 -16.02
C ASP A 164 31.45 -26.92 -14.51
N GLU A 165 30.29 -26.72 -13.89
CA GLU A 165 30.09 -26.99 -12.46
C GLU A 165 30.38 -28.45 -12.12
N ARG A 166 29.85 -29.39 -12.90
CA ARG A 166 30.11 -30.83 -12.69
C ARG A 166 31.60 -31.15 -12.78
N THR A 167 32.30 -30.60 -13.78
CA THR A 167 33.74 -30.81 -13.96
C THR A 167 34.53 -30.25 -12.78
N ALA A 168 34.19 -29.04 -12.32
CA ALA A 168 34.83 -28.42 -11.16
C ALA A 168 34.59 -29.24 -9.87
N LEU A 169 33.35 -29.69 -9.63
CA LEU A 169 33.01 -30.54 -8.48
C LEU A 169 33.74 -31.88 -8.52
N MET A 170 33.85 -32.52 -9.70
CA MET A 170 34.63 -33.76 -9.87
C MET A 170 36.14 -33.54 -9.64
N ALA A 171 36.68 -32.38 -10.00
CA ALA A 171 38.07 -32.04 -9.73
C ALA A 171 38.29 -31.80 -8.23
N ALA A 172 37.40 -31.05 -7.59
CA ALA A 172 37.41 -30.81 -6.15
C ALA A 172 37.29 -32.11 -5.35
N ALA A 173 36.42 -33.04 -5.77
CA ALA A 173 36.29 -34.35 -5.15
C ALA A 173 37.57 -35.18 -5.24
N ARG A 174 38.28 -35.13 -6.37
CA ARG A 174 39.59 -35.78 -6.53
C ARG A 174 40.65 -35.15 -5.63
N ALA A 175 40.71 -33.83 -5.58
CA ALA A 175 41.65 -33.11 -4.72
C ALA A 175 41.44 -33.46 -3.24
N LEU A 176 40.19 -33.51 -2.78
CA LEU A 176 39.89 -33.93 -1.40
C LEU A 176 40.34 -35.38 -1.12
N ARG A 177 40.35 -36.27 -2.11
CA ARG A 177 40.80 -37.68 -1.96
C ARG A 177 42.28 -37.90 -2.22
N ASP A 178 43.03 -36.89 -2.61
CA ASP A 178 44.46 -37.05 -2.92
C ASP A 178 45.28 -37.13 -1.62
N ASP A 179 45.87 -38.29 -1.35
CA ASP A 179 46.69 -38.52 -0.15
C ASP A 179 47.92 -37.60 -0.04
N THR A 180 48.28 -36.90 -1.13
CA THR A 180 49.39 -35.91 -1.16
C THR A 180 48.95 -34.49 -0.77
N VAL A 181 47.64 -34.22 -0.68
CA VAL A 181 47.08 -32.92 -0.27
C VAL A 181 47.09 -32.83 1.25
N ASP A 182 47.69 -31.77 1.79
CA ASP A 182 47.68 -31.45 3.22
C ASP A 182 46.39 -30.73 3.66
N ASP A 183 46.21 -30.54 4.96
CA ASP A 183 45.01 -29.92 5.52
C ASP A 183 44.81 -28.47 5.06
N ALA A 184 45.89 -27.73 4.83
CA ALA A 184 45.83 -26.35 4.34
C ALA A 184 45.28 -26.30 2.90
N ALA A 185 45.76 -27.18 2.02
CA ALA A 185 45.27 -27.30 0.66
C ALA A 185 43.83 -27.86 0.61
N ALA A 186 43.44 -28.75 1.52
CA ALA A 186 42.05 -29.19 1.65
C ALA A 186 41.11 -28.04 2.06
N LEU A 187 41.54 -27.18 2.98
CA LEU A 187 40.77 -25.99 3.40
C LEU A 187 40.56 -24.99 2.27
N ILE A 188 41.47 -24.89 1.28
CA ILE A 188 41.25 -24.09 0.07
C ILE A 188 39.99 -24.57 -0.66
N VAL A 189 39.81 -25.89 -0.81
CA VAL A 189 38.62 -26.46 -1.46
C VAL A 189 37.35 -26.23 -0.62
N VAL A 190 37.43 -26.41 0.71
CA VAL A 190 36.29 -26.19 1.62
C VAL A 190 35.82 -24.73 1.61
N ARG A 191 36.77 -23.79 1.50
CA ARG A 191 36.51 -22.34 1.52
C ARG A 191 36.34 -21.74 0.13
N ASP A 192 36.34 -22.55 -0.93
CA ASP A 192 36.25 -22.07 -2.30
C ASP A 192 34.89 -21.36 -2.55
N PRO A 193 34.90 -20.05 -2.89
CA PRO A 193 33.66 -19.30 -3.10
C PRO A 193 32.92 -19.72 -4.38
N GLY A 194 33.61 -20.27 -5.38
CA GLY A 194 33.00 -20.80 -6.59
C GLY A 194 32.18 -22.06 -6.32
N ILE A 195 32.75 -23.00 -5.55
CA ILE A 195 32.03 -24.20 -5.09
C ILE A 195 30.85 -23.79 -4.20
N ALA A 196 31.05 -22.85 -3.28
CA ALA A 196 29.96 -22.34 -2.44
C ALA A 196 28.82 -21.77 -3.29
N ARG A 197 29.13 -21.03 -4.37
CA ARG A 197 28.14 -20.52 -5.32
C ARG A 197 27.40 -21.64 -6.07
N PHE A 198 28.07 -22.72 -6.47
CA PHE A 198 27.40 -23.85 -7.13
C PHE A 198 26.32 -24.51 -6.25
N PHE A 199 26.59 -24.62 -4.94
CA PHE A 199 25.60 -25.09 -3.97
C PHE A 199 24.63 -23.98 -3.55
N ALA A 200 24.99 -22.71 -3.76
CA ALA A 200 24.06 -21.60 -3.60
C ALA A 200 22.95 -21.63 -4.66
N ASP A 201 23.31 -21.83 -5.91
CA ASP A 201 22.33 -21.89 -7.01
C ASP A 201 21.59 -23.23 -7.02
N ARG A 202 22.28 -24.32 -6.67
CA ARG A 202 21.76 -25.69 -6.73
C ARG A 202 22.20 -26.48 -5.49
N PRO A 203 21.48 -26.36 -4.36
CA PRO A 203 21.92 -26.99 -3.11
C PRO A 203 21.85 -28.51 -3.17
N ALA A 204 22.75 -29.17 -2.43
CA ALA A 204 22.72 -30.61 -2.21
C ALA A 204 21.65 -30.93 -1.16
N ILE A 205 20.49 -31.39 -1.62
CA ILE A 205 19.32 -31.54 -0.77
C ILE A 205 19.16 -32.97 -0.23
N SER A 206 18.92 -33.06 1.07
CA SER A 206 18.34 -34.25 1.71
C SER A 206 17.01 -33.89 2.37
N LEU A 207 16.18 -34.89 2.68
CA LEU A 207 14.97 -34.72 3.49
C LEU A 207 13.99 -33.63 2.97
N HIS A 208 13.98 -33.39 1.66
CA HIS A 208 13.19 -32.34 1.01
C HIS A 208 11.72 -32.47 1.39
N THR A 209 11.13 -31.37 1.84
CA THR A 209 9.74 -31.25 2.28
C THR A 209 9.05 -30.16 1.47
N VAL A 210 8.02 -30.57 0.72
CA VAL A 210 7.13 -29.67 -0.03
C VAL A 210 5.87 -29.40 0.80
N HIS A 211 5.66 -28.13 1.15
CA HIS A 211 4.53 -27.67 1.95
C HIS A 211 3.30 -27.36 1.08
N GLU A 212 2.22 -26.89 1.70
CA GLU A 212 0.97 -26.57 1.02
C GLU A 212 1.07 -25.36 0.08
N ASP A 213 0.29 -25.40 -1.01
CA ASP A 213 0.15 -24.27 -1.92
C ASP A 213 -0.77 -23.22 -1.27
N ASN A 214 -0.28 -21.98 -1.25
CA ASN A 214 -0.97 -20.79 -0.80
C ASN A 214 -1.26 -19.86 -1.99
N VAL A 215 -2.10 -18.86 -1.76
CA VAL A 215 -2.52 -17.88 -2.78
C VAL A 215 -2.12 -16.48 -2.38
N LEU A 216 -1.66 -15.68 -3.36
CA LEU A 216 -1.48 -14.24 -3.25
C LEU A 216 -2.29 -13.57 -4.37
N VAL A 217 -3.17 -12.63 -4.03
CA VAL A 217 -3.91 -11.85 -5.03
C VAL A 217 -3.13 -10.59 -5.35
N VAL A 218 -2.60 -10.49 -6.57
CA VAL A 218 -1.84 -9.32 -7.03
C VAL A 218 -2.73 -8.46 -7.90
N GLU A 219 -2.91 -7.21 -7.52
CA GLU A 219 -3.77 -6.25 -8.20
C GLU A 219 -2.94 -5.22 -8.98
N ARG A 220 -3.58 -4.37 -9.78
CA ARG A 220 -2.87 -3.29 -10.47
C ARG A 220 -2.20 -2.32 -9.48
N GLU A 221 -1.14 -1.65 -9.92
CA GLU A 221 -0.33 -0.74 -9.09
C GLU A 221 -1.16 0.32 -8.33
N ARG A 222 -2.16 0.93 -8.99
CA ARG A 222 -3.02 1.96 -8.39
C ARG A 222 -3.82 1.49 -7.17
N ALA A 223 -4.03 0.19 -7.03
CA ALA A 223 -4.71 -0.38 -5.86
C ALA A 223 -3.88 -0.16 -4.58
N GLY A 224 -2.55 -0.01 -4.68
CA GLY A 224 -1.67 0.33 -3.55
C GLY A 224 -0.98 1.70 -3.62
N VAL A 225 -0.82 2.27 -4.82
CA VAL A 225 -0.03 3.49 -5.02
C VAL A 225 -0.83 4.59 -5.70
N GLY A 226 -0.94 5.75 -5.07
CA GLY A 226 -1.49 6.93 -5.74
C GLY A 226 -1.57 8.19 -4.89
N ALA A 227 -1.47 9.33 -5.55
CA ALA A 227 -1.81 10.62 -4.99
C ALA A 227 -3.26 10.96 -5.35
N TRP A 228 -4.12 11.17 -4.35
CA TRP A 228 -5.54 11.44 -4.50
C TRP A 228 -5.87 12.91 -4.25
N TYR A 229 -6.73 13.47 -5.08
CA TYR A 229 -7.27 14.80 -4.91
C TYR A 229 -8.80 14.75 -4.88
N GLU A 230 -9.44 15.42 -3.93
CA GLU A 230 -10.89 15.53 -3.85
C GLU A 230 -11.33 16.97 -4.09
N PHE A 231 -12.27 17.20 -5.00
CA PHE A 231 -12.96 18.49 -5.11
C PHE A 231 -14.42 18.33 -5.54
N PHE A 232 -15.23 19.36 -5.30
CA PHE A 232 -16.65 19.40 -5.65
C PHE A 232 -16.84 20.05 -7.04
N PRO A 233 -17.31 19.31 -8.07
CA PRO A 233 -17.54 19.88 -9.41
C PRO A 233 -18.47 21.09 -9.42
N ARG A 234 -19.43 21.13 -8.49
CA ARG A 234 -20.39 22.23 -8.36
C ARG A 234 -19.74 23.55 -7.93
N SER A 235 -18.57 23.52 -7.30
CA SER A 235 -17.81 24.70 -6.90
C SER A 235 -16.86 25.18 -7.99
N GLU A 236 -16.30 24.26 -8.78
CA GLU A 236 -15.38 24.60 -9.88
C GLU A 236 -16.15 25.22 -11.06
N GLY A 237 -16.04 26.55 -11.18
CA GLY A 237 -16.81 27.36 -12.13
C GLY A 237 -18.11 27.92 -11.56
N ALA A 238 -18.34 27.79 -10.25
CA ALA A 238 -19.44 28.49 -9.59
C ALA A 238 -19.25 30.01 -9.67
N VAL A 239 -20.33 30.74 -9.91
CA VAL A 239 -20.30 32.20 -10.03
C VAL A 239 -21.37 32.83 -9.15
N ARG A 240 -20.95 33.80 -8.33
CA ARG A 240 -21.88 34.63 -7.58
C ARG A 240 -22.50 35.67 -8.51
N MET A 241 -23.82 35.67 -8.58
CA MET A 241 -24.62 36.55 -9.42
C MET A 241 -24.85 37.91 -8.74
N PRO A 242 -25.21 38.97 -9.48
CA PRO A 242 -25.43 40.31 -8.91
C PRO A 242 -26.53 40.39 -7.85
N ASP A 243 -27.48 39.46 -7.86
CA ASP A 243 -28.56 39.35 -6.87
C ASP A 243 -28.15 38.60 -5.59
N GLY A 244 -26.89 38.16 -5.51
CA GLY A 244 -26.32 37.43 -4.38
C GLY A 244 -26.43 35.91 -4.46
N SER A 245 -27.25 35.37 -5.38
CA SER A 245 -27.35 33.93 -5.62
C SER A 245 -26.07 33.37 -6.22
N VAL A 246 -25.85 32.05 -6.10
CA VAL A 246 -24.69 31.38 -6.71
C VAL A 246 -25.19 30.40 -7.75
N ARG A 247 -24.66 30.51 -8.96
CA ARG A 247 -24.86 29.52 -10.02
C ARG A 247 -23.78 28.45 -9.89
N SER A 248 -24.20 27.19 -9.86
CA SER A 248 -23.32 26.01 -9.82
C SER A 248 -22.32 25.99 -10.99
N GLY A 249 -21.16 25.39 -10.75
CA GLY A 249 -20.30 24.83 -11.78
C GLY A 249 -20.93 23.61 -12.47
N THR A 250 -20.36 23.24 -13.62
CA THR A 250 -20.75 22.10 -14.45
C THR A 250 -19.56 21.17 -14.66
N PHE A 251 -19.77 19.97 -15.21
CA PHE A 251 -18.64 19.14 -15.63
C PHE A 251 -17.72 19.81 -16.66
N ARG A 252 -18.25 20.72 -17.49
CA ARG A 252 -17.43 21.45 -18.46
C ARG A 252 -16.52 22.47 -17.80
N THR A 253 -17.03 23.21 -16.81
CA THR A 253 -16.23 24.20 -16.08
C THR A 253 -15.30 23.52 -15.09
N ALA A 254 -15.73 22.45 -14.43
CA ALA A 254 -14.89 21.65 -13.56
C ALA A 254 -13.69 21.04 -14.30
N ALA A 255 -13.84 20.72 -15.59
CA ALA A 255 -12.73 20.23 -16.41
C ALA A 255 -11.57 21.23 -16.53
N GLU A 256 -11.83 22.52 -16.36
CA GLU A 256 -10.79 23.57 -16.38
C GLU A 256 -9.84 23.48 -15.19
N ARG A 257 -10.25 22.82 -14.09
CA ARG A 257 -9.40 22.60 -12.91
C ARG A 257 -8.42 21.44 -13.07
N LEU A 258 -8.70 20.51 -14.00
CA LEU A 258 -7.93 19.27 -14.19
C LEU A 258 -6.43 19.50 -14.47
N PRO A 259 -6.02 20.43 -15.36
CA PRO A 259 -4.60 20.66 -15.63
C PRO A 259 -3.82 21.09 -14.38
N ALA A 260 -4.44 21.86 -13.49
CA ALA A 260 -3.80 22.30 -12.26
C ALA A 260 -3.77 21.20 -11.18
N VAL A 261 -4.75 20.29 -11.15
CA VAL A 261 -4.70 19.08 -10.31
C VAL A 261 -3.59 18.14 -10.79
N ALA A 262 -3.53 17.85 -12.08
CA ALA A 262 -2.46 17.05 -12.69
C ALA A 262 -1.08 17.72 -12.53
N GLY A 263 -1.04 19.05 -12.63
CA GLY A 263 0.16 19.86 -12.41
C GLY A 263 0.68 19.86 -10.96
N MET A 264 -0.14 19.48 -9.97
CA MET A 264 0.32 19.16 -8.60
C MET A 264 0.78 17.71 -8.46
N GLY A 265 0.73 16.91 -9.54
CA GLY A 265 1.21 15.53 -9.54
C GLY A 265 0.25 14.52 -8.90
N PHE A 266 -1.04 14.86 -8.80
CA PHE A 266 -2.06 13.88 -8.42
C PHE A 266 -2.32 12.89 -9.57
N ASP A 267 -2.80 11.71 -9.20
CA ASP A 267 -3.10 10.63 -10.14
C ASP A 267 -4.58 10.22 -10.13
N VAL A 268 -5.26 10.40 -8.99
CA VAL A 268 -6.68 10.09 -8.82
C VAL A 268 -7.42 11.35 -8.46
N LEU A 269 -8.50 11.60 -9.17
CA LEU A 269 -9.46 12.64 -8.83
C LEU A 269 -10.72 12.00 -8.27
N TYR A 270 -10.95 12.17 -6.97
CA TYR A 270 -12.15 11.74 -6.27
C TYR A 270 -13.23 12.85 -6.32
N LEU A 271 -14.41 12.48 -6.80
CA LEU A 271 -15.59 13.33 -6.80
C LEU A 271 -16.58 12.86 -5.73
N PRO A 272 -17.12 13.77 -4.90
CA PRO A 272 -18.34 13.52 -4.13
C PRO A 272 -19.49 13.06 -5.04
N PRO A 273 -20.62 12.58 -4.48
CA PRO A 273 -21.76 12.16 -5.29
C PRO A 273 -22.17 13.22 -6.33
N ILE A 274 -22.35 12.78 -7.58
CA ILE A 274 -22.66 13.65 -8.72
C ILE A 274 -24.14 13.57 -9.13
N HIS A 275 -24.96 12.94 -8.29
CA HIS A 275 -26.35 12.59 -8.58
C HIS A 275 -27.30 13.73 -8.17
N PRO A 276 -28.56 13.73 -8.64
CA PRO A 276 -29.58 14.65 -8.13
C PRO A 276 -29.66 14.62 -6.60
N ILE A 277 -29.83 15.80 -5.99
CA ILE A 277 -29.88 15.99 -4.53
C ILE A 277 -31.31 16.21 -4.08
N GLY A 278 -31.69 15.54 -3.00
CA GLY A 278 -33.04 15.60 -2.46
C GLY A 278 -33.47 16.99 -2.00
N GLU A 279 -34.76 17.29 -2.13
CA GLU A 279 -35.38 18.55 -1.70
C GLU A 279 -36.01 18.43 -0.30
N VAL A 280 -36.48 17.23 0.06
CA VAL A 280 -37.15 16.98 1.36
C VAL A 280 -36.10 16.88 2.48
N ASN A 281 -36.30 17.66 3.55
CA ASN A 281 -35.36 17.76 4.68
C ASN A 281 -33.94 18.17 4.27
N ARG A 282 -33.78 18.83 3.11
CA ARG A 282 -32.48 19.32 2.63
C ARG A 282 -31.81 20.18 3.68
N LYS A 283 -30.54 19.91 3.94
CA LYS A 283 -29.71 20.71 4.84
C LYS A 283 -29.24 22.00 4.19
N GLY A 284 -29.25 23.09 4.96
CA GLY A 284 -28.72 24.39 4.56
C GLY A 284 -27.27 24.62 4.99
N PRO A 285 -26.75 25.84 4.72
CA PRO A 285 -25.43 26.33 5.14
C PRO A 285 -25.05 25.92 6.56
N ASN A 286 -23.77 25.57 6.76
CA ASN A 286 -23.26 25.14 8.07
C ASN A 286 -24.06 23.99 8.75
N ASN A 287 -24.66 23.08 7.97
CA ASN A 287 -25.39 21.90 8.46
C ASN A 287 -26.69 22.28 9.21
N THR A 288 -27.37 23.37 8.82
CA THR A 288 -28.70 23.72 9.36
C THR A 288 -29.77 22.75 8.87
N LEU A 289 -30.83 22.59 9.66
CA LEU A 289 -31.95 21.69 9.33
C LEU A 289 -32.89 22.26 8.26
N ASP A 290 -32.91 23.59 8.14
CA ASP A 290 -33.74 24.31 7.18
C ASP A 290 -32.86 24.89 6.08
N ALA A 291 -33.09 24.46 4.84
CA ALA A 291 -32.49 25.04 3.64
C ALA A 291 -33.34 26.20 3.10
N ALA A 292 -32.67 27.28 2.70
CA ALA A 292 -33.27 28.40 1.98
C ALA A 292 -33.35 28.09 0.46
N PRO A 293 -34.22 28.81 -0.28
CA PRO A 293 -34.23 28.71 -1.74
C PRO A 293 -32.85 29.01 -2.34
N GLY A 294 -32.31 28.07 -3.11
CA GLY A 294 -30.99 28.17 -3.75
C GLY A 294 -29.85 27.50 -2.97
N ASP A 295 -30.09 27.01 -1.75
CA ASP A 295 -29.10 26.22 -1.02
C ASP A 295 -28.89 24.87 -1.72
N PRO A 296 -27.62 24.48 -2.00
CA PRO A 296 -27.34 23.32 -2.84
C PRO A 296 -27.53 21.99 -2.12
N GLY A 297 -27.60 21.99 -0.78
CA GLY A 297 -27.73 20.78 0.02
C GLY A 297 -26.49 19.88 -0.01
N SER A 298 -26.57 18.76 0.70
CA SER A 298 -25.53 17.73 0.74
C SER A 298 -25.55 16.86 -0.51
N PRO A 299 -24.42 16.67 -1.23
CA PRO A 299 -24.35 15.70 -2.33
C PRO A 299 -24.70 14.27 -1.92
N TRP A 300 -24.45 13.91 -0.65
CA TRP A 300 -24.76 12.59 -0.11
C TRP A 300 -26.26 12.36 0.14
N ALA A 301 -27.10 13.39 0.04
CA ALA A 301 -28.56 13.27 0.02
C ALA A 301 -29.05 12.89 -1.38
N ILE A 302 -28.63 11.71 -1.84
CA ILE A 302 -28.81 11.23 -3.22
C ILE A 302 -30.28 10.93 -3.50
N GLY A 303 -30.79 11.46 -4.60
CA GLY A 303 -32.09 11.13 -5.17
C GLY A 303 -33.06 12.29 -5.13
N SER A 304 -33.70 12.54 -6.27
CA SER A 304 -34.87 13.41 -6.37
C SER A 304 -35.74 12.96 -7.53
N ALA A 305 -36.76 13.75 -7.88
CA ALA A 305 -37.57 13.52 -9.08
C ALA A 305 -36.74 13.48 -10.39
N ALA A 306 -35.52 14.03 -10.40
CA ALA A 306 -34.63 14.01 -11.56
C ALA A 306 -33.83 12.69 -11.71
N GLY A 307 -33.88 11.79 -10.73
CA GLY A 307 -33.21 10.47 -10.78
C GLY A 307 -32.44 10.13 -9.50
N GLY A 308 -31.80 8.95 -9.52
CA GLY A 308 -31.05 8.39 -8.40
C GLY A 308 -29.57 8.17 -8.71
N HIS A 309 -29.03 7.05 -8.21
CA HIS A 309 -27.60 6.70 -8.28
C HIS A 309 -27.01 6.47 -9.69
N ASP A 310 -27.84 6.39 -10.73
CA ASP A 310 -27.43 6.27 -12.13
C ASP A 310 -27.71 7.52 -12.96
N ALA A 311 -28.11 8.62 -12.31
CA ALA A 311 -28.35 9.92 -12.92
C ALA A 311 -27.23 10.92 -12.60
N VAL A 312 -27.09 11.92 -13.46
CA VAL A 312 -26.25 13.10 -13.23
C VAL A 312 -27.12 14.24 -12.71
N HIS A 313 -26.63 14.98 -11.71
CA HIS A 313 -27.30 16.17 -11.19
C HIS A 313 -27.53 17.19 -12.32
N PRO A 314 -28.75 17.71 -12.53
CA PRO A 314 -29.05 18.60 -13.66
C PRO A 314 -28.14 19.83 -13.74
N ASP A 315 -27.80 20.44 -12.60
CA ASP A 315 -26.89 21.59 -12.55
C ASP A 315 -25.44 21.27 -12.96
N LEU A 316 -25.02 20.00 -12.89
CA LEU A 316 -23.70 19.56 -13.36
C LEU A 316 -23.66 19.31 -14.88
N GLY A 317 -24.84 19.17 -15.50
CA GLY A 317 -25.01 18.90 -16.93
C GLY A 317 -25.63 17.53 -17.20
N THR A 318 -25.19 16.91 -18.29
CA THR A 318 -25.70 15.62 -18.78
C THR A 318 -24.69 14.48 -18.59
N LEU A 319 -25.12 13.24 -18.84
CA LEU A 319 -24.21 12.09 -18.88
C LEU A 319 -23.10 12.26 -19.94
N ASP A 320 -23.37 12.95 -21.05
CA ASP A 320 -22.35 13.23 -22.07
C ASP A 320 -21.33 14.26 -21.59
N ASP A 321 -21.74 15.22 -20.76
CA ASP A 321 -20.80 16.15 -20.12
C ASP A 321 -19.93 15.43 -19.09
N PHE A 322 -20.47 14.44 -18.37
CA PHE A 322 -19.66 13.57 -17.51
C PHE A 322 -18.64 12.75 -18.31
N ARG A 323 -19.04 12.14 -19.43
CA ARG A 323 -18.10 11.42 -20.31
C ARG A 323 -17.00 12.33 -20.84
N PHE A 324 -17.36 13.56 -21.20
CA PHE A 324 -16.38 14.58 -21.58
C PHE A 324 -15.38 14.85 -20.45
N PHE A 325 -15.87 15.02 -19.21
CA PHE A 325 -15.02 15.25 -18.04
C PHE A 325 -14.07 14.07 -17.77
N VAL A 326 -14.57 12.83 -17.80
CA VAL A 326 -13.74 11.62 -17.61
C VAL A 326 -12.67 11.53 -18.69
N ALA A 327 -13.02 11.77 -19.96
CA ALA A 327 -12.05 11.77 -21.06
C ALA A 327 -11.00 12.89 -20.90
N ALA A 328 -11.42 14.08 -20.46
CA ALA A 328 -10.51 15.19 -20.18
C ALA A 328 -9.55 14.88 -19.02
N ALA A 329 -10.04 14.22 -17.96
CA ALA A 329 -9.22 13.78 -16.83
C ALA A 329 -8.17 12.75 -17.28
N GLN A 330 -8.60 11.74 -18.04
CA GLN A 330 -7.70 10.71 -18.59
C GLN A 330 -6.63 11.32 -19.51
N ALA A 331 -6.97 12.34 -20.31
CA ALA A 331 -6.01 13.05 -21.15
C ALA A 331 -4.92 13.80 -20.34
N GLN A 332 -5.20 14.11 -19.07
CA GLN A 332 -4.24 14.68 -18.11
C GLN A 332 -3.55 13.61 -17.25
N GLY A 333 -3.82 12.32 -17.47
CA GLY A 333 -3.30 11.21 -16.67
C GLY A 333 -4.00 11.01 -15.32
N LEU A 334 -5.21 11.56 -15.15
CA LEU A 334 -6.01 11.40 -13.94
C LEU A 334 -7.06 10.28 -14.12
N GLU A 335 -7.15 9.39 -13.14
CA GLU A 335 -8.26 8.45 -13.00
C GLU A 335 -9.38 9.10 -12.17
N VAL A 336 -10.63 9.00 -12.61
CA VAL A 336 -11.78 9.48 -11.84
C VAL A 336 -12.24 8.39 -10.86
N ALA A 337 -12.27 8.74 -9.58
CA ALA A 337 -12.92 7.98 -8.52
C ALA A 337 -14.28 8.59 -8.18
N LEU A 338 -15.33 7.77 -8.15
CA LEU A 338 -16.67 8.23 -7.83
C LEU A 338 -17.08 7.77 -6.43
N ASP A 339 -17.75 8.64 -5.67
CA ASP A 339 -18.40 8.24 -4.42
C ASP A 339 -19.51 7.20 -4.68
N LEU A 340 -19.52 6.13 -3.89
CA LEU A 340 -20.59 5.14 -3.84
C LEU A 340 -21.20 5.13 -2.43
N ALA A 341 -22.22 5.96 -2.22
CA ALA A 341 -22.96 6.04 -0.97
C ALA A 341 -24.31 5.31 -1.07
N LEU A 342 -24.41 4.12 -0.47
CA LEU A 342 -25.64 3.31 -0.49
C LEU A 342 -26.65 3.82 0.55
N GLN A 343 -27.36 4.88 0.19
CA GLN A 343 -28.39 5.57 0.97
C GLN A 343 -29.27 6.41 0.05
N ALA A 344 -30.40 6.91 0.54
CA ALA A 344 -31.35 7.63 -0.30
C ALA A 344 -31.91 8.85 0.44
N ALA A 345 -32.03 9.98 -0.24
CA ALA A 345 -32.89 11.07 0.23
C ALA A 345 -34.37 10.63 0.24
N PRO A 346 -35.25 11.31 1.01
CA PRO A 346 -36.66 10.91 1.09
C PRO A 346 -37.41 10.92 -0.25
N ASP A 347 -36.93 11.70 -1.21
CA ASP A 347 -37.45 11.87 -2.56
C ASP A 347 -36.72 11.04 -3.63
N HIS A 348 -35.81 10.15 -3.22
CA HIS A 348 -35.20 9.17 -4.14
C HIS A 348 -36.27 8.20 -4.69
N PRO A 349 -36.25 7.86 -6.00
CA PRO A 349 -37.23 6.93 -6.61
C PRO A 349 -37.42 5.60 -5.85
N TRP A 350 -36.32 4.98 -5.40
CA TRP A 350 -36.34 3.77 -4.56
C TRP A 350 -37.27 3.87 -3.35
N VAL A 351 -37.46 5.03 -2.71
CA VAL A 351 -38.34 5.15 -1.52
C VAL A 351 -39.79 4.80 -1.89
N THR A 352 -40.21 5.14 -3.11
CA THR A 352 -41.56 4.85 -3.61
C THR A 352 -41.64 3.54 -4.40
N GLU A 353 -40.61 3.21 -5.17
CA GLU A 353 -40.59 2.04 -6.06
C GLU A 353 -40.20 0.75 -5.34
N HIS A 354 -39.37 0.87 -4.29
CA HIS A 354 -38.80 -0.24 -3.52
C HIS A 354 -38.87 0.04 -2.01
N PRO A 355 -40.07 0.24 -1.43
CA PRO A 355 -40.22 0.50 0.00
C PRO A 355 -39.64 -0.63 0.88
N GLU A 356 -39.56 -1.87 0.35
CA GLU A 356 -38.94 -3.01 1.01
C GLU A 356 -37.44 -2.81 1.30
N TRP A 357 -36.74 -1.95 0.55
CA TRP A 357 -35.33 -1.63 0.78
C TRP A 357 -35.11 -0.66 1.96
N PHE A 358 -36.16 -0.29 2.69
CA PHE A 358 -36.08 0.59 3.86
C PHE A 358 -36.81 -0.03 5.05
N THR A 359 -36.39 0.37 6.25
CA THR A 359 -37.09 -0.04 7.48
C THR A 359 -38.24 0.91 7.77
N THR A 360 -39.45 0.49 7.44
CA THR A 360 -40.68 1.22 7.77
C THR A 360 -41.05 0.99 9.24
N LEU A 361 -41.26 2.07 9.98
CA LEU A 361 -41.71 2.08 11.37
C LEU A 361 -43.22 1.77 11.48
N PRO A 362 -43.73 1.42 12.67
CA PRO A 362 -45.15 1.09 12.85
C PRO A 362 -46.15 2.19 12.44
N ASP A 363 -45.72 3.45 12.38
CA ASP A 363 -46.53 4.59 11.93
C ASP A 363 -46.44 4.86 10.42
N GLY A 364 -45.66 4.05 9.69
CA GLY A 364 -45.44 4.19 8.25
C GLY A 364 -44.26 5.09 7.86
N SER A 365 -43.58 5.73 8.82
CA SER A 365 -42.40 6.57 8.55
C SER A 365 -41.12 5.74 8.41
N ILE A 366 -40.06 6.33 7.84
CA ILE A 366 -38.71 5.76 7.82
C ILE A 366 -37.82 6.63 8.70
N ALA A 367 -37.07 6.01 9.61
CA ALA A 367 -36.10 6.72 10.43
C ALA A 367 -34.94 7.23 9.56
N PHE A 368 -34.52 8.47 9.81
CA PHE A 368 -33.34 9.02 9.16
C PHE A 368 -32.05 8.31 9.62
N ALA A 369 -31.00 8.37 8.81
CA ALA A 369 -29.73 7.72 9.14
C ALA A 369 -28.98 8.46 10.27
N GLU A 370 -28.29 7.71 11.11
CA GLU A 370 -27.42 8.24 12.16
C GLU A 370 -26.08 7.52 12.16
N ASN A 371 -25.01 8.25 12.46
CA ASN A 371 -23.72 7.69 12.87
C ASN A 371 -23.31 8.40 14.17
N PRO A 372 -23.80 7.95 15.33
CA PRO A 372 -23.76 8.74 16.56
C PRO A 372 -22.37 9.30 16.89
N PRO A 373 -22.27 10.61 17.23
CA PRO A 373 -23.37 11.54 17.50
C PRO A 373 -23.96 12.24 16.25
N LYS A 374 -23.49 11.97 15.04
CA LYS A 374 -23.96 12.62 13.80
C LYS A 374 -25.37 12.13 13.42
N LYS A 375 -26.22 13.08 13.00
CA LYS A 375 -27.58 12.85 12.49
C LYS A 375 -27.71 13.35 11.07
N TYR A 376 -28.37 12.56 10.23
CA TYR A 376 -28.53 12.83 8.80
C TYR A 376 -30.01 12.82 8.41
N GLN A 377 -30.73 13.86 8.81
CA GLN A 377 -32.18 14.03 8.61
C GLN A 377 -32.60 14.06 7.12
N ASP A 378 -31.64 14.33 6.25
CA ASP A 378 -31.75 14.41 4.79
C ASP A 378 -31.62 13.05 4.09
N ILE A 379 -31.40 11.94 4.81
CA ILE A 379 -31.21 10.61 4.21
C ILE A 379 -31.84 9.46 5.02
N TYR A 380 -32.19 8.39 4.30
CA TYR A 380 -32.63 7.10 4.82
C TYR A 380 -31.58 6.00 4.57
N PRO A 381 -31.35 5.11 5.57
CA PRO A 381 -30.47 3.96 5.40
C PRO A 381 -31.17 2.82 4.66
N VAL A 382 -30.43 2.13 3.80
CA VAL A 382 -30.91 0.92 3.10
C VAL A 382 -30.95 -0.28 4.06
N ASN A 383 -32.06 -1.02 4.05
CA ASN A 383 -32.24 -2.29 4.76
C ASN A 383 -31.92 -3.45 3.82
N PHE A 384 -30.83 -4.17 4.11
CA PHE A 384 -30.31 -5.26 3.29
C PHE A 384 -30.96 -6.62 3.56
N ASP A 385 -31.87 -6.72 4.53
CA ASP A 385 -32.40 -8.00 5.01
C ASP A 385 -33.76 -8.36 4.39
N ASN A 386 -34.55 -7.36 3.97
CA ASN A 386 -35.89 -7.57 3.41
C ASN A 386 -35.87 -8.09 1.96
N ASP A 387 -34.97 -7.54 1.13
CA ASP A 387 -34.77 -7.95 -0.27
C ASP A 387 -33.28 -7.87 -0.66
N PRO A 388 -32.43 -8.76 -0.09
CA PRO A 388 -30.99 -8.76 -0.37
C PRO A 388 -30.65 -8.97 -1.85
N ASP A 389 -31.45 -9.76 -2.57
CA ASP A 389 -31.17 -10.09 -3.97
C ASP A 389 -31.52 -8.94 -4.92
N GLY A 390 -32.62 -8.23 -4.68
CA GLY A 390 -32.95 -7.01 -5.44
C GLY A 390 -31.91 -5.91 -5.24
N ILE A 391 -31.50 -5.65 -3.99
CA ILE A 391 -30.46 -4.66 -3.68
C ILE A 391 -29.13 -5.04 -4.35
N ARG A 392 -28.74 -6.32 -4.27
CA ARG A 392 -27.53 -6.82 -4.96
C ARG A 392 -27.59 -6.57 -6.45
N ALA A 393 -28.69 -6.95 -7.10
CA ALA A 393 -28.86 -6.77 -8.53
C ALA A 393 -28.78 -5.29 -8.93
N GLU A 394 -29.43 -4.40 -8.17
CA GLU A 394 -29.46 -2.98 -8.46
C GLU A 394 -28.11 -2.30 -8.24
N VAL A 395 -27.45 -2.51 -7.10
CA VAL A 395 -26.14 -1.89 -6.85
C VAL A 395 -25.10 -2.38 -7.86
N LEU A 396 -25.11 -3.66 -8.23
CA LEU A 396 -24.23 -4.16 -9.28
C LEU A 396 -24.54 -3.53 -10.65
N ARG A 397 -25.82 -3.27 -10.96
CA ARG A 397 -26.23 -2.54 -12.18
C ARG A 397 -25.68 -1.12 -12.18
N VAL A 398 -25.78 -0.40 -11.06
CA VAL A 398 -25.25 0.97 -10.87
C VAL A 398 -23.73 1.00 -11.01
N VAL A 399 -22.99 0.11 -10.34
CA VAL A 399 -21.52 0.04 -10.44
C VAL A 399 -21.10 -0.23 -11.89
N ARG A 400 -21.72 -1.22 -12.55
CA ARG A 400 -21.46 -1.49 -13.98
C ARG A 400 -21.83 -0.32 -14.89
N HIS A 401 -22.86 0.46 -14.54
CA HIS A 401 -23.23 1.67 -15.29
C HIS A 401 -22.07 2.66 -15.33
N TRP A 402 -21.49 2.98 -14.18
CA TRP A 402 -20.38 3.93 -14.08
C TRP A 402 -19.06 3.39 -14.63
N ILE A 403 -18.79 2.08 -14.52
CA ILE A 403 -17.66 1.43 -15.20
C ILE A 403 -17.76 1.65 -16.72
N ARG A 404 -18.96 1.49 -17.31
CA ARG A 404 -19.16 1.77 -18.75
C ARG A 404 -18.91 3.22 -19.15
N GLN A 405 -18.94 4.16 -18.19
CA GLN A 405 -18.63 5.58 -18.42
C GLN A 405 -17.16 5.92 -18.20
N GLY A 406 -16.32 4.93 -17.85
CA GLY A 406 -14.87 5.10 -17.66
C GLY A 406 -14.42 5.26 -16.20
N VAL A 407 -15.31 5.05 -15.21
CA VAL A 407 -14.94 5.04 -13.79
C VAL A 407 -14.26 3.71 -13.44
N THR A 408 -13.03 3.77 -12.95
CA THR A 408 -12.23 2.59 -12.55
C THR A 408 -12.01 2.52 -11.05
N ILE A 409 -12.50 3.49 -10.28
CA ILE A 409 -12.29 3.59 -8.85
C ILE A 409 -13.59 4.04 -8.17
N PHE A 410 -13.95 3.39 -7.07
CA PHE A 410 -15.09 3.77 -6.24
C PHE A 410 -14.63 4.05 -4.81
N ARG A 411 -14.86 5.27 -4.32
CA ARG A 411 -14.75 5.59 -2.89
C ARG A 411 -16.09 5.23 -2.25
N VAL A 412 -16.12 4.18 -1.44
CA VAL A 412 -17.35 3.67 -0.85
C VAL A 412 -17.59 4.33 0.50
N ASP A 413 -18.72 5.03 0.62
CA ASP A 413 -19.10 5.78 1.82
C ASP A 413 -19.58 4.85 2.94
N ASN A 414 -19.01 5.03 4.14
CA ASN A 414 -19.42 4.35 5.36
C ASN A 414 -19.77 2.85 5.19
N PRO A 415 -18.91 2.01 4.55
CA PRO A 415 -19.26 0.63 4.23
C PRO A 415 -19.47 -0.22 5.48
N HIS A 416 -18.93 0.21 6.62
CA HIS A 416 -19.12 -0.42 7.93
C HIS A 416 -20.57 -0.36 8.46
N THR A 417 -21.43 0.46 7.84
CA THR A 417 -22.87 0.54 8.16
C THR A 417 -23.72 -0.41 7.30
N LYS A 418 -23.10 -1.14 6.36
CA LYS A 418 -23.75 -2.12 5.47
C LYS A 418 -23.18 -3.52 5.74
N PRO A 419 -23.92 -4.61 5.43
CA PRO A 419 -23.46 -5.96 5.74
C PRO A 419 -22.13 -6.32 5.06
N LEU A 420 -21.20 -6.89 5.82
CA LEU A 420 -19.88 -7.26 5.29
C LEU A 420 -19.96 -8.24 4.11
N GLN A 421 -20.87 -9.23 4.19
CA GLN A 421 -21.07 -10.22 3.12
C GLN A 421 -21.55 -9.60 1.80
N PHE A 422 -22.20 -8.44 1.84
CA PHE A 422 -22.67 -7.75 0.65
C PHE A 422 -21.47 -7.19 -0.11
N TRP A 423 -20.53 -6.54 0.60
CA TRP A 423 -19.31 -6.02 0.01
C TRP A 423 -18.41 -7.13 -0.53
N GLU A 424 -18.22 -8.21 0.23
CA GLU A 424 -17.47 -9.38 -0.24
C GLU A 424 -17.99 -9.89 -1.59
N TRP A 425 -19.33 -10.03 -1.70
CA TRP A 425 -19.98 -10.46 -2.93
C TRP A 425 -19.81 -9.44 -4.07
N LEU A 426 -20.07 -8.16 -3.80
CA LEU A 426 -20.06 -7.11 -4.83
C LEU A 426 -18.66 -6.97 -5.44
N ILE A 427 -17.65 -6.80 -4.58
CA ILE A 427 -16.26 -6.59 -5.00
C ILE A 427 -15.76 -7.80 -5.78
N ARG A 428 -15.97 -9.01 -5.27
CA ARG A 428 -15.57 -10.23 -5.97
C ARG A 428 -16.25 -10.36 -7.34
N THR A 429 -17.54 -10.03 -7.43
CA THR A 429 -18.28 -10.09 -8.70
C THR A 429 -17.75 -9.07 -9.70
N VAL A 430 -17.54 -7.83 -9.26
CA VAL A 430 -17.00 -6.76 -10.11
C VAL A 430 -15.57 -7.07 -10.55
N ASN A 431 -14.68 -7.49 -9.65
CA ASN A 431 -13.29 -7.77 -10.01
C ASN A 431 -13.11 -9.03 -10.86
N ALA A 432 -14.05 -9.98 -10.84
CA ALA A 432 -14.05 -11.10 -11.78
C ALA A 432 -14.31 -10.65 -13.22
N GLU A 433 -15.06 -9.54 -13.42
CA GLU A 433 -15.39 -8.97 -14.73
C GLU A 433 -14.42 -7.85 -15.13
N HIS A 434 -14.00 -7.06 -14.16
CA HIS A 434 -13.20 -5.86 -14.28
C HIS A 434 -12.12 -5.85 -13.19
N PRO A 435 -11.02 -6.62 -13.35
CA PRO A 435 -9.98 -6.78 -12.32
C PRO A 435 -9.22 -5.48 -12.02
N ASP A 436 -9.39 -4.45 -12.85
CA ASP A 436 -8.78 -3.12 -12.66
C ASP A 436 -9.61 -2.18 -11.79
N VAL A 437 -10.84 -2.55 -11.40
CA VAL A 437 -11.66 -1.69 -10.54
C VAL A 437 -11.14 -1.73 -9.10
N VAL A 438 -10.95 -0.55 -8.51
CA VAL A 438 -10.47 -0.37 -7.14
C VAL A 438 -11.58 0.17 -6.25
N PHE A 439 -11.78 -0.44 -5.08
CA PHE A 439 -12.68 0.05 -4.05
C PHE A 439 -11.90 0.59 -2.84
N LEU A 440 -12.19 1.83 -2.45
CA LEU A 440 -11.67 2.46 -1.25
C LEU A 440 -12.75 2.48 -0.16
N ALA A 441 -12.50 1.84 0.98
CA ALA A 441 -13.42 1.84 2.12
C ALA A 441 -13.24 3.09 2.99
N GLU A 442 -14.24 3.97 3.04
CA GLU A 442 -14.29 5.03 4.05
C GLU A 442 -14.89 4.53 5.36
N ALA A 443 -14.07 3.91 6.18
CA ALA A 443 -14.51 3.29 7.43
C ALA A 443 -13.76 3.86 8.65
N PHE A 444 -14.21 4.99 9.17
CA PHE A 444 -13.77 5.49 10.48
C PHE A 444 -14.56 4.82 11.61
N THR A 445 -14.21 3.57 11.88
CA THR A 445 -14.87 2.74 12.91
C THR A 445 -13.83 2.05 13.78
N ARG A 446 -14.20 1.05 14.58
CA ARG A 446 -13.25 0.27 15.39
C ARG A 446 -12.28 -0.54 14.50
N PRO A 447 -11.11 -0.96 15.01
CA PRO A 447 -10.09 -1.62 14.18
C PRO A 447 -10.55 -2.93 13.52
N MET A 448 -11.33 -3.76 14.23
CA MET A 448 -11.72 -5.08 13.69
C MET A 448 -12.67 -4.99 12.49
N PRO A 449 -13.75 -4.19 12.50
CA PRO A 449 -14.55 -3.95 11.30
C PRO A 449 -13.74 -3.37 10.13
N MET A 450 -12.81 -2.44 10.37
CA MET A 450 -11.94 -1.89 9.31
C MET A 450 -11.08 -2.98 8.66
N ARG A 451 -10.41 -3.81 9.49
CA ARG A 451 -9.60 -4.94 9.01
C ARG A 451 -10.47 -5.95 8.26
N ALA A 452 -11.68 -6.24 8.74
CA ALA A 452 -12.59 -7.19 8.10
C ALA A 452 -13.07 -6.71 6.71
N LEU A 453 -13.29 -5.41 6.51
CA LEU A 453 -13.60 -4.83 5.20
C LEU A 453 -12.46 -5.05 4.20
N ALA A 454 -11.23 -4.73 4.60
CA ALA A 454 -10.05 -4.96 3.75
C ALA A 454 -9.89 -6.46 3.39
N GLN A 455 -10.02 -7.35 4.36
CA GLN A 455 -9.98 -8.80 4.15
C GLN A 455 -11.08 -9.32 3.21
N SER A 456 -12.24 -8.65 3.19
CA SER A 456 -13.37 -9.02 2.33
C SER A 456 -13.21 -8.55 0.88
N GLY A 457 -12.12 -7.85 0.56
CA GLY A 457 -11.74 -7.49 -0.81
C GLY A 457 -11.57 -6.00 -1.07
N PHE A 458 -11.84 -5.11 -0.10
CA PHE A 458 -11.59 -3.68 -0.30
C PHE A 458 -10.11 -3.43 -0.56
N GLN A 459 -9.82 -2.82 -1.71
CA GLN A 459 -8.46 -2.60 -2.14
C GLN A 459 -7.72 -1.60 -1.24
N GLN A 460 -8.39 -0.50 -0.90
CA GLN A 460 -7.85 0.53 -0.04
C GLN A 460 -8.76 0.78 1.16
N SER A 461 -8.17 1.31 2.23
CA SER A 461 -8.89 1.72 3.42
C SER A 461 -8.50 3.14 3.80
N TYR A 462 -9.48 3.99 4.14
CA TYR A 462 -9.17 5.13 5.01
C TYR A 462 -8.57 4.63 6.33
N SER A 463 -7.91 5.52 7.07
CA SER A 463 -7.13 5.16 8.26
C SER A 463 -7.29 6.19 9.37
N TYR A 464 -6.71 5.91 10.55
CA TYR A 464 -6.71 6.84 11.67
C TYR A 464 -5.66 7.95 11.58
N PHE A 465 -4.99 8.09 10.43
CA PHE A 465 -3.86 9.01 10.25
C PHE A 465 -4.13 10.41 10.79
N THR A 466 -5.29 11.02 10.48
CA THR A 466 -5.67 12.37 10.91
C THR A 466 -5.66 12.57 12.43
N TRP A 467 -5.91 11.51 13.20
CA TRP A 467 -5.90 11.50 14.67
C TRP A 467 -4.63 10.87 15.26
N ARG A 468 -3.54 10.84 14.50
CA ARG A 468 -2.20 10.45 14.95
C ARG A 468 -1.25 11.59 14.63
N ASN A 469 -0.89 12.38 15.62
CA ASN A 469 -0.20 13.66 15.42
C ASN A 469 1.09 13.78 16.23
N THR A 470 1.20 13.11 17.38
CA THR A 470 2.47 13.04 18.13
C THR A 470 3.43 12.02 17.49
N LYS A 471 4.72 12.11 17.84
CA LYS A 471 5.72 11.13 17.39
C LYS A 471 5.32 9.70 17.78
N GLU A 472 4.98 9.48 19.05
CA GLU A 472 4.58 8.17 19.58
C GLU A 472 3.36 7.60 18.83
N GLU A 473 2.32 8.42 18.65
CA GLU A 473 1.12 8.04 17.90
C GLU A 473 1.43 7.67 16.45
N LEU A 474 2.34 8.40 15.79
CA LEU A 474 2.74 8.15 14.41
C LEU A 474 3.63 6.92 14.29
N GLU A 475 4.54 6.69 15.23
CA GLU A 475 5.37 5.48 15.30
C GLU A 475 4.51 4.23 15.45
N GLU A 476 3.59 4.21 16.42
CA GLU A 476 2.65 3.11 16.61
C GLU A 476 1.81 2.88 15.35
N PHE A 477 1.26 3.96 14.78
CA PHE A 477 0.43 3.87 13.59
C PHE A 477 1.20 3.35 12.37
N PHE A 478 2.41 3.88 12.11
CA PHE A 478 3.23 3.48 10.97
C PHE A 478 3.68 2.03 11.08
N ALA A 479 4.10 1.57 12.27
CA ALA A 479 4.43 0.16 12.50
C ALA A 479 3.21 -0.75 12.25
N SER A 480 2.01 -0.37 12.73
CA SER A 480 0.80 -1.18 12.53
C SER A 480 0.41 -1.32 11.04
N ILE A 481 0.54 -0.24 10.25
CA ILE A 481 0.19 -0.30 8.82
C ILE A 481 1.25 -0.97 7.95
N SER A 482 2.54 -0.87 8.30
CA SER A 482 3.62 -1.47 7.51
C SER A 482 3.86 -2.94 7.83
N ASP A 483 3.68 -3.34 9.10
CA ASP A 483 4.16 -4.63 9.59
C ASP A 483 3.03 -5.59 9.98
N GLU A 484 1.90 -5.09 10.50
CA GLU A 484 0.81 -5.97 10.96
C GLU A 484 -0.24 -6.24 9.89
N THR A 485 -0.57 -5.22 9.09
CA THR A 485 -1.77 -5.24 8.23
C THR A 485 -1.48 -5.17 6.74
N ALA A 486 -0.23 -4.90 6.34
CA ALA A 486 0.18 -4.74 4.94
C ALA A 486 -0.11 -5.97 4.04
N ASP A 487 -0.29 -7.16 4.63
CA ASP A 487 -0.68 -8.39 3.91
C ASP A 487 -2.10 -8.37 3.35
N PHE A 488 -2.96 -7.45 3.78
CA PHE A 488 -4.36 -7.42 3.35
C PHE A 488 -5.02 -6.04 3.36
N MET A 489 -4.41 -5.03 3.97
CA MET A 489 -4.96 -3.68 4.08
C MET A 489 -3.95 -2.65 3.60
N ARG A 490 -4.35 -1.82 2.63
CA ARG A 490 -3.54 -0.73 2.09
C ARG A 490 -4.17 0.61 2.48
N PRO A 491 -3.53 1.40 3.34
CA PRO A 491 -4.11 2.65 3.81
C PRO A 491 -3.99 3.73 2.75
N ASN A 492 -5.05 4.53 2.61
CA ASN A 492 -5.05 5.80 1.91
C ASN A 492 -4.99 6.93 2.96
N LEU A 493 -3.83 7.59 3.05
CA LEU A 493 -3.53 8.57 4.10
C LEU A 493 -4.05 9.96 3.68
N PHE A 494 -5.37 10.17 3.71
CA PHE A 494 -5.93 11.51 3.51
C PHE A 494 -5.49 12.48 4.62
N VAL A 495 -4.99 13.66 4.25
CA VAL A 495 -4.53 14.70 5.20
C VAL A 495 -5.67 15.50 5.82
N ASN A 496 -6.78 15.62 5.09
CA ASN A 496 -8.04 16.20 5.50
C ASN A 496 -9.17 15.55 4.67
N THR A 497 -10.41 15.75 5.08
CA THR A 497 -11.61 15.43 4.28
C THR A 497 -12.64 16.53 4.49
N PRO A 498 -13.75 16.56 3.73
CA PRO A 498 -14.85 17.49 4.00
C PRO A 498 -15.46 17.35 5.42
N ASP A 499 -15.22 16.22 6.08
CA ASP A 499 -15.69 15.88 7.42
C ASP A 499 -14.63 16.02 8.52
N ILE A 500 -13.35 16.20 8.16
CA ILE A 500 -12.22 16.11 9.10
C ILE A 500 -11.23 17.25 8.87
N LEU A 501 -11.28 18.20 9.81
CA LEU A 501 -10.32 19.25 10.09
C LEU A 501 -9.95 19.14 11.57
N THR A 502 -8.88 18.40 11.88
CA THR A 502 -8.46 18.15 13.27
C THR A 502 -7.85 19.39 13.92
N GLU A 503 -7.83 19.43 15.25
CA GLU A 503 -7.24 20.53 16.03
C GLU A 503 -5.79 20.83 15.63
N TYR A 504 -5.02 19.81 15.23
CA TYR A 504 -3.66 19.99 14.72
C TYR A 504 -3.59 20.95 13.52
N LEU A 505 -4.52 20.83 12.57
CA LEU A 505 -4.61 21.71 11.42
C LEU A 505 -5.26 23.06 11.77
N GLN A 506 -6.22 23.08 12.70
CA GLN A 506 -6.88 24.32 13.15
C GLN A 506 -5.87 25.26 13.80
N PHE A 507 -5.04 24.74 14.71
CA PHE A 507 -4.18 25.56 15.56
C PHE A 507 -2.72 25.59 15.11
N GLY A 508 -2.24 24.60 14.35
CA GLY A 508 -0.83 24.50 13.94
C GLY A 508 -0.39 25.40 12.78
N GLY A 509 -1.30 26.22 12.23
CA GLY A 509 -0.99 27.15 11.15
C GLY A 509 -0.40 26.49 9.90
N ARG A 510 0.31 27.25 9.06
CA ARG A 510 0.85 26.74 7.77
C ARG A 510 1.82 25.57 7.94
N SER A 511 2.55 25.52 9.06
CA SER A 511 3.51 24.46 9.36
C SER A 511 2.85 23.09 9.44
N ALA A 512 1.72 23.01 10.16
CA ALA A 512 0.97 21.77 10.30
C ALA A 512 0.56 21.18 8.95
N TYR A 513 0.13 22.00 7.99
CA TYR A 513 -0.23 21.54 6.66
C TYR A 513 0.97 20.99 5.88
N ARG A 514 2.15 21.62 6.01
CA ARG A 514 3.39 21.10 5.40
C ARG A 514 3.79 19.77 6.02
N ILE A 515 3.75 19.67 7.35
CA ILE A 515 4.10 18.47 8.13
C ILE A 515 3.18 17.30 7.76
N ARG A 516 1.86 17.49 7.83
CA ARG A 516 0.88 16.43 7.55
C ARG A 516 0.95 15.95 6.10
N ALA A 517 1.12 16.86 5.14
CA ALA A 517 1.32 16.50 3.74
C ALA A 517 2.57 15.67 3.51
N ALA A 518 3.71 16.06 4.09
CA ALA A 518 4.95 15.30 3.97
C ALA A 518 4.81 13.89 4.56
N LEU A 519 4.32 13.78 5.80
CA LEU A 519 4.11 12.49 6.47
C LEU A 519 3.23 11.54 5.66
N ALA A 520 2.09 12.02 5.17
CA ALA A 520 1.18 11.22 4.36
C ALA A 520 1.82 10.78 3.04
N ALA A 521 2.51 11.72 2.37
CA ALA A 521 3.16 11.50 1.09
C ALA A 521 4.40 10.58 1.16
N THR A 522 5.10 10.49 2.30
CA THR A 522 6.31 9.67 2.38
C THR A 522 6.12 8.36 3.14
N ALA A 523 5.19 8.29 4.10
CA ALA A 523 4.91 7.05 4.82
C ALA A 523 4.07 6.06 4.00
N GLY A 524 2.96 6.53 3.40
CA GLY A 524 2.01 5.69 2.68
C GLY A 524 2.34 5.48 1.19
N GLY A 525 2.00 4.29 0.67
CA GLY A 525 1.96 4.06 -0.78
C GLY A 525 0.89 4.94 -1.45
N SER A 526 -0.22 5.19 -0.77
CA SER A 526 -1.29 6.09 -1.20
C SER A 526 -1.61 7.17 -0.16
N TYR A 527 -1.89 8.39 -0.61
CA TYR A 527 -2.32 9.51 0.23
C TYR A 527 -3.30 10.41 -0.53
N GLY A 528 -4.03 11.25 0.19
CA GLY A 528 -5.05 12.12 -0.40
C GLY A 528 -5.13 13.51 0.21
N VAL A 529 -5.66 14.45 -0.58
CA VAL A 529 -5.89 15.85 -0.20
C VAL A 529 -7.27 16.28 -0.66
N TYR A 530 -8.05 16.91 0.22
CA TYR A 530 -9.29 17.59 -0.14
C TYR A 530 -9.04 19.09 -0.39
N ALA A 531 -9.58 19.57 -1.51
CA ALA A 531 -9.46 20.93 -2.00
C ALA A 531 -9.74 21.99 -0.92
N GLY A 532 -8.85 22.97 -0.84
CA GLY A 532 -8.84 23.98 0.22
C GLY A 532 -7.72 23.75 1.24
N TYR A 533 -7.19 22.53 1.31
CA TYR A 533 -5.98 22.23 2.07
C TYR A 533 -4.78 23.08 1.61
N GLU A 534 -4.65 23.29 0.30
CA GLU A 534 -3.57 24.08 -0.28
C GLU A 534 -3.70 25.55 0.04
N LEU A 535 -4.89 26.00 0.44
CA LEU A 535 -5.17 27.37 0.85
C LEU A 535 -5.14 27.53 2.37
N TYR A 536 -4.76 26.47 3.11
CA TYR A 536 -4.73 26.45 4.57
C TYR A 536 -6.09 26.76 5.21
N GLU A 537 -7.19 26.30 4.60
CA GLU A 537 -8.55 26.45 5.15
C GLU A 537 -8.65 25.71 6.50
N ASN A 538 -8.55 26.47 7.59
CA ASN A 538 -8.34 25.93 8.94
C ASN A 538 -9.36 26.43 9.99
N VAL A 539 -10.45 27.08 9.56
CA VAL A 539 -11.46 27.61 10.48
C VAL A 539 -12.54 26.56 10.67
N ALA A 540 -12.61 25.98 11.87
CA ALA A 540 -13.62 24.99 12.20
C ALA A 540 -14.99 25.60 12.51
N ARG A 541 -16.04 24.88 12.13
CA ARG A 541 -17.39 25.12 12.62
C ARG A 541 -17.41 24.84 14.14
N PRO A 542 -17.94 25.73 14.98
CA PRO A 542 -17.90 25.56 16.44
C PRO A 542 -18.39 24.19 16.91
N GLY A 543 -17.57 23.48 17.69
CA GLY A 543 -17.89 22.16 18.25
C GLY A 543 -17.82 21.00 17.25
N SER A 544 -17.19 21.18 16.10
CA SER A 544 -17.08 20.17 15.04
C SER A 544 -15.65 20.12 14.47
N GLU A 545 -15.23 18.94 13.99
CA GLU A 545 -14.03 18.80 13.14
C GLU A 545 -14.36 19.08 11.65
N GLU A 546 -15.29 19.98 11.38
CA GLU A 546 -15.66 20.37 10.01
C GLU A 546 -15.23 21.81 9.77
N ASN A 547 -14.85 22.15 8.54
CA ASN A 547 -14.69 23.56 8.15
C ASN A 547 -16.00 24.34 8.38
N ILE A 548 -15.88 25.60 8.77
CA ILE A 548 -16.97 26.57 8.71
C ILE A 548 -17.32 26.87 7.24
N ASP A 549 -18.58 27.18 6.98
CA ASP A 549 -19.14 27.39 5.64
C ASP A 549 -18.83 26.19 4.75
N ASN A 550 -19.07 24.99 5.27
CA ASN A 550 -18.59 23.75 4.69
C ASN A 550 -19.12 23.53 3.27
N GLU A 551 -18.22 23.18 2.34
CA GLU A 551 -18.53 22.92 0.93
C GLU A 551 -19.55 21.79 0.72
N LYS A 552 -19.75 20.93 1.72
CA LYS A 552 -20.85 19.95 1.73
C LYS A 552 -22.22 20.59 1.63
N TYR A 553 -22.42 21.79 2.17
CA TYR A 553 -23.73 22.45 2.22
C TYR A 553 -23.78 23.76 1.42
N GLU A 554 -22.64 24.21 0.89
CA GLU A 554 -22.48 25.51 0.24
C GLU A 554 -21.54 25.42 -0.98
N TYR A 555 -21.62 26.41 -1.88
CA TYR A 555 -20.64 26.56 -2.96
C TYR A 555 -19.40 27.30 -2.46
N LYS A 556 -18.20 26.75 -2.71
CA LYS A 556 -16.92 27.40 -2.36
C LYS A 556 -16.19 27.89 -3.60
N ILE A 557 -16.27 29.20 -3.85
CA ILE A 557 -15.51 29.85 -4.94
C ILE A 557 -14.10 30.17 -4.41
N ARG A 558 -13.08 29.58 -5.02
CA ARG A 558 -11.66 29.77 -4.64
C ARG A 558 -10.88 30.40 -5.79
N ASP A 559 -10.08 31.43 -5.49
CA ASP A 559 -9.15 32.01 -6.45
C ASP A 559 -7.78 31.35 -6.32
N TRP A 560 -7.65 30.18 -6.95
CA TRP A 560 -6.45 29.35 -6.92
C TRP A 560 -5.21 30.10 -7.41
N ALA A 561 -5.35 30.84 -8.52
CA ALA A 561 -4.24 31.51 -9.18
C ALA A 561 -3.74 32.70 -8.36
N ALA A 562 -4.64 33.48 -7.76
CA ALA A 562 -4.25 34.57 -6.87
C ALA A 562 -3.52 34.06 -5.62
N ALA A 563 -3.98 32.96 -5.02
CA ALA A 563 -3.33 32.37 -3.85
C ALA A 563 -1.91 31.86 -4.16
N GLU A 564 -1.70 31.14 -5.27
CA GLU A 564 -0.36 30.70 -5.67
C GLU A 564 0.54 31.89 -6.03
N ALA A 565 0.02 32.90 -6.74
CA ALA A 565 0.77 34.12 -7.09
C ALA A 565 1.18 34.95 -5.86
N ALA A 566 0.37 34.95 -4.80
CA ALA A 566 0.67 35.62 -3.54
C ALA A 566 1.67 34.83 -2.65
N GLY A 567 2.02 33.60 -2.99
CA GLY A 567 2.79 32.71 -2.12
C GLY A 567 1.98 32.15 -0.95
N ASP A 568 0.65 32.25 -1.03
CA ASP A 568 -0.32 31.81 -0.03
C ASP A 568 -0.96 30.47 -0.43
N SER A 569 -0.16 29.60 -1.05
CA SER A 569 -0.59 28.25 -1.43
C SER A 569 0.47 27.19 -1.15
N LEU A 570 0.02 26.02 -0.66
CA LEU A 570 0.83 24.81 -0.53
C LEU A 570 0.95 24.03 -1.84
N ALA A 571 0.24 24.41 -2.92
CA ALA A 571 0.24 23.68 -4.18
C ALA A 571 1.65 23.40 -4.75
N PRO A 572 2.63 24.34 -4.72
CA PRO A 572 4.01 24.06 -5.13
C PRO A 572 4.70 22.98 -4.28
N PHE A 573 4.40 22.94 -2.98
CA PHE A 573 4.95 21.92 -2.08
C PHE A 573 4.32 20.55 -2.36
N LEU A 574 3.01 20.46 -2.56
CA LEU A 574 2.34 19.22 -2.95
C LEU A 574 2.86 18.68 -4.29
N ARG A 575 3.08 19.57 -5.27
CA ARG A 575 3.76 19.26 -6.53
C ARG A 575 5.12 18.62 -6.27
N ARG A 576 5.95 19.25 -5.43
CA ARG A 576 7.27 18.74 -5.10
C ARG A 576 7.24 17.37 -4.41
N LEU A 577 6.31 17.15 -3.47
CA LEU A 577 6.13 15.86 -2.82
C LEU A 577 5.78 14.76 -3.83
N ASN A 578 4.89 15.06 -4.79
CA ASN A 578 4.49 14.09 -5.82
C ASN A 578 5.60 13.81 -6.84
N GLU A 579 6.40 14.82 -7.20
CA GLU A 579 7.62 14.61 -7.99
C GLU A 579 8.60 13.66 -7.28
N ILE A 580 8.84 13.89 -5.99
CA ILE A 580 9.70 13.05 -5.15
C ILE A 580 9.17 11.61 -5.10
N ARG A 581 7.88 11.42 -4.81
CA ARG A 581 7.24 10.10 -4.78
C ARG A 581 7.36 9.35 -6.12
N ARG A 582 7.25 10.05 -7.25
CA ARG A 582 7.38 9.46 -8.59
C ARG A 582 8.82 9.06 -8.91
N ALA A 583 9.79 9.85 -8.47
CA ALA A 583 11.22 9.59 -8.70
C ALA A 583 11.77 8.46 -7.82
N HIS A 584 11.19 8.24 -6.63
CA HIS A 584 11.72 7.35 -5.60
C HIS A 584 10.79 6.15 -5.34
N PRO A 585 11.02 4.98 -5.97
CA PRO A 585 10.16 3.81 -5.81
C PRO A 585 10.06 3.27 -4.38
N ALA A 586 11.01 3.58 -3.49
CA ALA A 586 10.91 3.24 -2.06
C ALA A 586 9.69 3.93 -1.41
N LEU A 587 9.37 5.16 -1.79
CA LEU A 587 8.19 5.89 -1.28
C LEU A 587 6.87 5.33 -1.80
N ARG A 588 6.92 4.50 -2.85
CA ARG A 588 5.76 3.83 -3.46
C ARG A 588 5.47 2.46 -2.83
N GLN A 589 6.27 2.02 -1.86
CA GLN A 589 6.01 0.83 -1.05
C GLN A 589 5.30 1.22 0.25
N LEU A 590 4.47 0.35 0.81
CA LEU A 590 4.00 0.48 2.21
C LEU A 590 4.96 -0.24 3.17
N ARG A 591 5.35 -1.45 2.77
CA ARG A 591 6.31 -2.31 3.47
C ARG A 591 7.73 -1.73 3.36
N GLY A 592 8.60 -2.12 4.28
CA GLY A 592 9.99 -1.63 4.30
C GLY A 592 10.13 -0.20 4.83
N LEU A 593 9.15 0.25 5.63
CA LEU A 593 9.29 1.43 6.47
C LEU A 593 9.93 1.00 7.80
N HIS A 594 11.05 1.62 8.15
CA HIS A 594 11.81 1.33 9.36
C HIS A 594 11.92 2.59 10.22
N LEU A 595 11.26 2.61 11.38
CA LEU A 595 11.36 3.70 12.34
C LEU A 595 12.80 3.84 12.88
N GLN A 596 13.26 5.07 13.06
CA GLN A 596 14.60 5.40 13.53
C GLN A 596 14.54 6.15 14.88
N GLY A 597 15.59 6.00 15.69
CA GLY A 597 15.66 6.66 16.99
C GLY A 597 15.98 8.15 16.87
N THR A 598 15.40 8.97 17.74
CA THR A 598 15.78 10.38 17.93
C THR A 598 15.69 10.74 19.41
N ASP A 599 16.53 11.67 19.87
CA ASP A 599 16.59 12.08 21.29
C ASP A 599 15.48 13.06 21.71
N ASP A 600 14.67 13.56 20.75
CA ASP A 600 13.58 14.52 20.99
C ASP A 600 12.20 13.88 20.71
N ASP A 601 11.20 14.23 21.52
CA ASP A 601 9.85 13.65 21.49
C ASP A 601 8.96 14.24 20.38
N ALA A 602 9.40 15.32 19.72
CA ALA A 602 8.74 15.95 18.58
C ALA A 602 9.45 15.68 17.24
N ILE A 603 10.61 15.02 17.22
CA ILE A 603 11.29 14.66 15.96
C ILE A 603 11.04 13.19 15.61
N LEU A 604 10.19 12.95 14.63
CA LEU A 604 9.98 11.63 14.03
C LEU A 604 11.03 11.37 12.94
N ALA A 605 11.59 10.16 12.88
CA ALA A 605 12.47 9.75 11.80
C ALA A 605 12.16 8.31 11.33
N TYR A 606 12.21 8.08 10.02
CA TYR A 606 12.08 6.75 9.44
C TYR A 606 12.82 6.61 8.10
N VAL A 607 13.16 5.39 7.76
CA VAL A 607 13.82 5.00 6.50
C VAL A 607 12.87 4.17 5.65
N LYS A 608 12.87 4.42 4.34
CA LYS A 608 12.29 3.52 3.34
C LYS A 608 13.36 3.10 2.37
N HIS A 609 13.62 1.80 2.31
CA HIS A 609 14.65 1.22 1.46
C HIS A 609 14.05 0.21 0.49
N LEU A 610 14.43 0.33 -0.79
CA LEU A 610 14.13 -0.65 -1.81
C LEU A 610 15.44 -1.09 -2.50
N PRO A 611 15.86 -2.36 -2.32
CA PRO A 611 17.06 -2.88 -2.96
C PRO A 611 16.97 -2.81 -4.49
N GLY A 612 18.10 -2.56 -5.16
CA GLY A 612 18.14 -2.40 -6.62
C GLY A 612 17.60 -3.58 -7.41
N ALA A 613 17.74 -4.80 -6.89
CA ALA A 613 17.17 -5.99 -7.53
C ALA A 613 15.63 -5.98 -7.59
N LEU A 614 14.96 -5.14 -6.80
CA LEU A 614 13.51 -4.95 -6.77
C LEU A 614 13.07 -3.65 -7.46
N THR A 615 13.99 -2.80 -7.91
CA THR A 615 13.68 -1.58 -8.66
C THR A 615 13.64 -1.84 -10.17
N PRO A 616 12.97 -0.99 -10.97
CA PRO A 616 13.02 -1.12 -12.43
C PRO A 616 14.39 -0.78 -13.00
N THR A 617 15.17 0.05 -12.30
CA THR A 617 16.46 0.58 -12.76
C THR A 617 17.62 -0.33 -12.41
N GLY A 618 17.46 -1.24 -11.45
CA GLY A 618 18.56 -2.04 -10.90
C GLY A 618 19.35 -1.31 -9.80
N GLU A 619 19.05 -0.04 -9.53
CA GLU A 619 19.70 0.79 -8.51
C GLU A 619 18.86 0.78 -7.24
N SER A 620 19.51 0.66 -6.08
CA SER A 620 18.85 0.77 -4.78
C SER A 620 18.34 2.19 -4.56
N ASP A 621 17.19 2.32 -3.93
CA ASP A 621 16.58 3.59 -3.57
C ASP A 621 16.35 3.64 -2.05
N THR A 622 16.96 4.61 -1.38
CA THR A 622 16.86 4.77 0.07
C THR A 622 16.51 6.22 0.40
N ILE A 623 15.36 6.40 1.05
CA ILE A 623 14.90 7.69 1.56
C ILE A 623 14.89 7.67 3.08
N ILE A 624 15.49 8.69 3.70
CA ILE A 624 15.38 8.99 5.12
C ILE A 624 14.46 10.19 5.25
N VAL A 625 13.43 10.10 6.10
CA VAL A 625 12.52 11.21 6.38
C VAL A 625 12.69 11.62 7.83
N VAL A 626 12.90 12.91 8.08
CA VAL A 626 12.99 13.48 9.43
C VAL A 626 12.01 14.63 9.53
N VAL A 627 11.10 14.59 10.51
CA VAL A 627 9.98 15.51 10.63
C VAL A 627 9.90 16.04 12.04
N ASN A 628 9.86 17.36 12.18
CA ASN A 628 9.40 18.01 13.40
C ASN A 628 7.87 18.01 13.40
N VAL A 629 7.26 17.23 14.29
CA VAL A 629 5.79 17.14 14.42
C VAL A 629 5.21 18.26 15.29
N ASP A 630 6.04 19.06 15.98
CA ASP A 630 5.63 20.30 16.67
C ASP A 630 5.51 21.45 15.65
N PRO A 631 4.29 21.93 15.34
CA PRO A 631 4.08 22.96 14.33
C PRO A 631 4.34 24.38 14.85
N HIS A 632 4.83 24.54 16.09
CA HIS A 632 4.95 25.85 16.76
C HIS A 632 6.38 26.26 17.09
N SER A 633 7.34 25.35 17.03
CA SER A 633 8.70 25.59 17.54
C SER A 633 9.77 25.05 16.62
N ALA A 634 10.94 25.67 16.65
CA ALA A 634 12.15 25.01 16.16
C ALA A 634 12.60 23.94 17.16
N ARG A 635 12.95 22.77 16.65
CA ARG A 635 13.46 21.63 17.42
C ARG A 635 14.82 21.21 16.88
N GLU A 636 15.70 20.79 17.77
CA GLU A 636 17.02 20.27 17.42
C GLU A 636 17.33 19.02 18.22
N THR A 637 17.94 18.03 17.58
CA THR A 637 18.18 16.72 18.17
C THR A 637 19.24 15.94 17.40
N THR A 638 19.60 14.76 17.90
CA THR A 638 20.36 13.76 17.15
C THR A 638 19.41 12.70 16.60
N VAL A 639 19.57 12.37 15.32
CA VAL A 639 18.87 11.25 14.65
C VAL A 639 19.83 10.06 14.56
N HIS A 640 19.37 8.90 15.03
CA HIS A 640 20.11 7.64 15.07
C HIS A 640 19.64 6.74 13.92
N VAL A 641 20.44 6.63 12.86
CA VAL A 641 20.06 5.92 11.63
C VAL A 641 20.78 4.58 11.53
N ASP A 642 20.01 3.51 11.33
CA ASP A 642 20.53 2.18 11.04
C ASP A 642 20.86 2.00 9.56
N SER A 643 22.13 2.20 9.21
CA SER A 643 22.59 2.07 7.82
C SER A 643 22.75 0.63 7.34
N GLU A 644 22.66 -0.36 8.23
CA GLU A 644 22.73 -1.77 7.86
C GLU A 644 21.52 -2.19 7.02
N LEU A 645 20.41 -1.44 7.11
CA LEU A 645 19.20 -1.61 6.29
C LEU A 645 19.48 -1.59 4.78
N TRP A 646 20.53 -0.89 4.32
CA TRP A 646 20.95 -0.87 2.92
C TRP A 646 22.39 -1.40 2.73
N GLY A 647 22.88 -2.18 3.69
CA GLY A 647 24.15 -2.90 3.59
C GLY A 647 25.40 -2.07 3.91
N LEU A 648 25.25 -0.92 4.58
CA LEU A 648 26.39 -0.12 5.03
C LEU A 648 26.62 -0.32 6.55
N PRO A 649 27.82 -0.74 7.00
CA PRO A 649 28.09 -0.91 8.42
C PRO A 649 27.88 0.37 9.22
N ARG A 650 27.36 0.26 10.45
CA ARG A 650 27.10 1.41 11.32
C ARG A 650 28.37 2.23 11.57
N GLY A 651 28.20 3.54 11.69
CA GLY A 651 29.28 4.51 11.88
C GLY A 651 30.04 4.89 10.60
N HIS A 652 29.79 4.23 9.46
CA HIS A 652 30.37 4.66 8.19
C HIS A 652 29.62 5.85 7.60
N ASP A 653 30.38 6.79 7.03
CA ASP A 653 29.85 7.96 6.36
C ASP A 653 29.22 7.63 5.00
N TYR A 654 28.07 8.25 4.73
CA TYR A 654 27.37 8.26 3.45
C TYR A 654 26.85 9.67 3.15
N ASP A 655 26.65 9.98 1.87
CA ASP A 655 26.15 11.30 1.47
C ASP A 655 24.62 11.27 1.35
N VAL A 656 23.99 12.38 1.72
CA VAL A 656 22.54 12.59 1.60
C VAL A 656 22.26 13.89 0.86
N GLU A 657 21.19 13.90 0.07
CA GLU A 657 20.64 15.08 -0.58
C GLU A 657 19.21 15.31 -0.10
N ASP A 658 18.94 16.49 0.47
CA ASP A 658 17.58 16.91 0.79
C ASP A 658 16.83 17.24 -0.49
N LEU A 659 15.81 16.44 -0.78
CA LEU A 659 15.01 16.58 -1.97
C LEU A 659 14.10 17.81 -1.93
N LEU A 660 13.88 18.43 -0.77
CA LEU A 660 13.11 19.67 -0.66
C LEU A 660 13.95 20.90 -0.97
N THR A 661 15.18 20.94 -0.45
CA THR A 661 16.04 22.14 -0.49
C THR A 661 17.23 22.04 -1.44
N GLY A 662 17.60 20.84 -1.86
CA GLY A 662 18.83 20.54 -2.62
C GLY A 662 20.11 20.57 -1.79
N ALA A 663 20.00 20.79 -0.47
CA ALA A 663 21.15 20.76 0.42
C ALA A 663 21.77 19.35 0.47
N ARG A 664 23.08 19.29 0.70
CA ARG A 664 23.82 18.03 0.79
C ARG A 664 24.64 17.98 2.05
N TRP A 665 24.64 16.81 2.69
CA TRP A 665 25.41 16.55 3.90
C TRP A 665 26.05 15.17 3.82
N THR A 666 27.06 14.96 4.65
CA THR A 666 27.58 13.63 4.95
C THR A 666 27.02 13.22 6.30
N TRP A 667 26.30 12.10 6.31
CA TRP A 667 25.66 11.49 7.48
C TRP A 667 26.35 10.18 7.84
N ASN A 668 26.17 9.74 9.08
CA ASN A 668 26.56 8.41 9.54
C ASN A 668 25.46 7.86 10.47
N GLU A 669 25.83 7.17 11.55
CA GLU A 669 24.88 6.66 12.54
C GLU A 669 24.22 7.75 13.37
N HIS A 670 24.89 8.86 13.70
CA HIS A 670 24.41 9.89 14.63
C HIS A 670 24.48 11.29 14.00
N ASN A 671 23.31 11.87 13.70
CA ASN A 671 23.22 13.06 12.85
C ASN A 671 22.47 14.18 13.56
N TYR A 672 23.15 15.29 13.87
CA TYR A 672 22.48 16.48 14.40
C TYR A 672 21.58 17.10 13.32
N VAL A 673 20.35 17.45 13.71
CA VAL A 673 19.39 18.18 12.88
C VAL A 673 18.78 19.34 13.66
N ARG A 674 18.41 20.40 12.94
CA ARG A 674 17.57 21.50 13.44
C ARG A 674 16.46 21.77 12.44
N LEU A 675 15.23 21.50 12.84
CA LEU A 675 14.02 21.67 12.01
C LEU A 675 13.15 22.78 12.59
N ASP A 676 12.88 23.79 11.78
CA ASP A 676 12.16 24.99 12.19
C ASP A 676 10.75 24.99 11.61
N ALA A 677 9.73 24.94 12.48
CA ALA A 677 8.33 24.92 12.08
C ALA A 677 7.95 26.06 11.11
N PHE A 678 8.63 27.20 11.19
CA PHE A 678 8.32 28.38 10.38
C PHE A 678 9.17 28.50 9.11
N ALA A 679 10.17 27.64 8.91
CA ALA A 679 11.04 27.66 7.74
C ALA A 679 11.03 26.31 7.00
N GLU A 680 11.56 25.26 7.63
CA GLU A 680 11.59 23.91 7.06
C GLU A 680 11.43 22.88 8.19
N PRO A 681 10.21 22.35 8.40
CA PRO A 681 9.93 21.36 9.43
C PRO A 681 10.24 19.92 9.00
N VAL A 682 10.63 19.70 7.74
CA VAL A 682 10.81 18.36 7.18
C VAL A 682 12.09 18.27 6.35
N HIS A 683 12.84 17.19 6.53
CA HIS A 683 13.85 16.75 5.58
C HIS A 683 13.40 15.46 4.90
N ILE A 684 13.53 15.40 3.57
CA ILE A 684 13.34 14.17 2.79
C ILE A 684 14.66 13.90 2.08
N LEU A 685 15.45 12.99 2.64
CA LEU A 685 16.84 12.80 2.27
C LEU A 685 17.00 11.56 1.40
N HIS A 686 17.55 11.73 0.21
CA HIS A 686 17.97 10.62 -0.62
C HIS A 686 19.42 10.26 -0.31
N VAL A 687 19.65 9.01 0.10
CA VAL A 687 21.00 8.47 0.30
C VAL A 687 21.69 8.31 -1.06
N LYS A 688 22.85 8.93 -1.21
CA LYS A 688 23.70 8.80 -2.39
C LYS A 688 24.76 7.74 -2.13
N ALA A 689 25.00 6.87 -3.11
CA ALA A 689 26.21 6.06 -3.10
C ALA A 689 27.43 7.00 -3.11
N ARG A 690 28.35 6.80 -2.16
CA ARG A 690 29.59 7.57 -2.12
C ARG A 690 30.40 7.23 -3.38
N SER A 691 30.60 8.22 -4.24
CA SER A 691 31.36 8.11 -5.50
C SER A 691 32.83 7.77 -5.25
#